data_AF-A0A847XAX1-F1
#
_entry.id   AF-A0A847XAX1-F1
#
_cell.length_a   1.000
_cell.length_b   1.000
_cell.length_c   1.000
_cell.angle_alpha   90.00
_cell.angle_beta   90.00
_cell.angle_gamma   90.00
#
_symmetry.space_group_name_H-M   'P 1'
#
loop_
_entity.id
_entity.type
_entity.pdbx_description
1 polymer ?
#
loop_
_entity_poly.entity_id
_entity_poly.type
_entity_poly.pdbx_seq_one_letter_code
_entity_poly.pdbx_strand_id
1 'polypeptide(L)'
;MAKNYIEHDIKVKIIDNILIKKNDWEFLIDYANHNFSLEDVFSWEDFYDISLKTYELFGLFLRISNYSSFDFEFKQPILSDLYDISLYENQKITYACCRGKMQTKYGVVRLFIQWVTKQINKYNSTEFYWNLNVFILRNYWQLYNLEGLQKNESFIKSEINRLEIAGFEEKKIILLDNINHVYVPVNSNFLQDNKSYFYNIKFFDYKTPKTAANTWQEKELLNMSGVRLENGEIQPQVVYSDGSMSPNISQWDLNFISDLKKYLSSDIANFVLETVGYYLHQGDISQDVKLKHIDLLIKFLDKHSTEEMVITSSFKLIGDLFKDRKMGDIKDTEEYKLFLKRIHDQHNLNVIKLFKDNGLPLNKKQNQLLHGYIDSKLEKIKEIENANSLENCFNDEDIVIHIDNQYFSILNSKFREIVSGNHSITIASLFLEYMKFLIELNRNQKVERSAIDLEMMKIQQMWEKEFYYEISKELNPISKEMQINSKDLDDLNKEIKTNPIGVITSLNRLDDDGIVKQLKTFSDHAMLSYVSVIIMKPQFPEIEEIIIKENSVDSLLYKKIESITKQYGYKFLNRLPPEKYLLSMHRNFQDKIRIVVSLIDTALLYRHLFHSDISSYDLINNVEDLKIGHLTQLFPLLELKIRDLSTLIGLSPYKKYLSNFMEFRDPSSLLLKIIQDVYEETESFANIPDLMFVYNAMYNHNSLNIRNEAIHARDYLSGGSLEFALKVTIISILLIEQRINLIHS
;
A
#
# COMPACT_ATOMS: atom_id res chain seq x y z
N MET A 1 -11.44 13.09 -29.43
CA MET A 1 -11.90 11.69 -29.34
C MET A 1 -12.62 11.51 -28.02
N ALA A 2 -13.79 10.88 -28.03
CA ALA A 2 -14.51 10.54 -26.79
C ALA A 2 -13.68 9.57 -25.94
N LYS A 3 -13.64 9.80 -24.64
CA LYS A 3 -12.83 9.03 -23.68
C LYS A 3 -13.55 7.76 -23.23
N ASN A 4 -14.89 7.81 -23.10
CA ASN A 4 -15.73 6.72 -22.60
C ASN A 4 -15.31 6.20 -21.20
N TYR A 5 -14.75 7.07 -20.36
CA TYR A 5 -14.48 6.83 -18.95
C TYR A 5 -14.62 8.15 -18.17
N ILE A 6 -14.70 8.08 -16.84
CA ILE A 6 -14.84 9.26 -15.99
C ILE A 6 -13.50 9.58 -15.31
N GLU A 7 -13.07 10.83 -15.39
CA GLU A 7 -11.84 11.31 -14.75
C GLU A 7 -11.97 11.39 -13.23
N HIS A 8 -10.85 11.26 -12.52
CA HIS A 8 -10.80 11.23 -11.05
C HIS A 8 -11.44 12.46 -10.41
N ASP A 9 -11.09 13.67 -10.83
CA ASP A 9 -11.64 14.90 -10.23
C ASP A 9 -13.17 15.00 -10.42
N ILE A 10 -13.70 14.47 -11.53
CA ILE A 10 -15.15 14.39 -11.77
C ILE A 10 -15.79 13.38 -10.82
N LYS A 11 -15.17 12.22 -10.60
CA LYS A 11 -15.63 11.23 -9.60
C LYS A 11 -15.65 11.85 -8.21
N VAL A 12 -14.57 12.54 -7.81
CA VAL A 12 -14.49 13.23 -6.52
C VAL A 12 -15.63 14.23 -6.36
N LYS A 13 -15.85 15.09 -7.37
CA LYS A 13 -16.95 16.08 -7.35
C LYS A 13 -18.32 15.42 -7.21
N ILE A 14 -18.55 14.29 -7.90
CA ILE A 14 -19.81 13.54 -7.80
C ILE A 14 -20.00 12.99 -6.37
N ILE A 15 -19.00 12.29 -5.82
CA ILE A 15 -19.08 11.74 -4.47
C ILE A 15 -19.23 12.85 -3.42
N ASP A 16 -18.49 13.96 -3.53
CA ASP A 16 -18.64 15.10 -2.62
C ASP A 16 -20.06 15.67 -2.67
N ASN A 17 -20.63 15.89 -3.86
CA ASN A 17 -22.02 16.33 -4.02
C ASN A 17 -23.04 15.33 -3.43
N ILE A 18 -22.79 14.01 -3.57
CA ILE A 18 -23.60 12.95 -2.96
C ILE A 18 -23.58 13.08 -1.43
N LEU A 19 -22.39 13.18 -0.83
CA LEU A 19 -22.22 13.21 0.62
C LEU A 19 -22.84 14.45 1.27
N ILE A 20 -22.71 15.62 0.64
CA ILE A 20 -23.33 16.87 1.12
C ILE A 20 -24.79 17.04 0.67
N LYS A 21 -25.35 16.07 -0.08
CA LYS A 21 -26.70 16.11 -0.66
C LYS A 21 -26.97 17.34 -1.53
N LYS A 22 -25.95 17.84 -2.25
CA LYS A 22 -26.10 18.98 -3.16
C LYS A 22 -26.76 18.52 -4.46
N ASN A 23 -27.84 19.20 -4.84
CA ASN A 23 -28.61 18.86 -6.04
C ASN A 23 -28.18 19.70 -7.26
N ASP A 24 -26.92 19.56 -7.67
CA ASP A 24 -26.29 20.34 -8.75
C ASP A 24 -25.52 19.37 -9.66
N TRP A 25 -26.11 19.01 -10.80
CA TRP A 25 -25.63 17.96 -11.70
C TRP A 25 -25.46 18.39 -13.16
N GLU A 26 -25.65 19.67 -13.48
CA GLU A 26 -25.49 20.18 -14.85
C GLU A 26 -24.10 19.87 -15.42
N PHE A 27 -23.05 19.99 -14.57
CA PHE A 27 -21.69 19.66 -14.95
C PHE A 27 -21.53 18.19 -15.40
N LEU A 28 -22.34 17.26 -14.87
CA LEU A 28 -22.30 15.84 -15.24
C LEU A 28 -22.98 15.62 -16.59
N ILE A 29 -24.06 16.35 -16.89
CA ILE A 29 -24.69 16.35 -18.22
C ILE A 29 -23.69 16.80 -19.27
N ASP A 30 -23.04 17.95 -19.03
CA ASP A 30 -22.04 18.48 -19.94
C ASP A 30 -20.87 17.51 -20.09
N TYR A 31 -20.34 16.98 -18.98
CA TYR A 31 -19.24 16.03 -19.03
C TYR A 31 -19.58 14.78 -19.84
N ALA A 32 -20.75 14.17 -19.57
CA ALA A 32 -21.17 12.94 -20.24
C ALA A 32 -21.40 13.16 -21.74
N ASN A 33 -22.06 14.26 -22.12
CA ASN A 33 -22.31 14.59 -23.53
C ASN A 33 -21.03 14.83 -24.33
N HIS A 34 -19.97 15.37 -23.72
CA HIS A 34 -18.70 15.63 -24.42
C HIS A 34 -17.73 14.44 -24.42
N ASN A 35 -17.78 13.57 -23.39
CA ASN A 35 -16.77 12.52 -23.19
C ASN A 35 -17.25 11.11 -23.53
N PHE A 36 -18.55 10.87 -23.66
CA PHE A 36 -19.10 9.58 -24.09
C PHE A 36 -19.60 9.67 -25.53
N SER A 37 -19.32 8.63 -26.32
CA SER A 37 -19.86 8.44 -27.67
C SER A 37 -20.49 7.06 -27.74
N LEU A 38 -21.81 7.01 -27.63
CA LEU A 38 -22.60 5.79 -27.52
C LEU A 38 -23.58 5.69 -28.70
N GLU A 39 -23.61 4.51 -29.33
CA GLU A 39 -24.52 4.18 -30.43
C GLU A 39 -25.48 3.08 -29.96
N ASP A 40 -26.68 3.04 -30.54
CA ASP A 40 -27.66 1.99 -30.23
C ASP A 40 -27.18 0.62 -30.74
N VAL A 41 -27.81 -0.44 -30.24
CA VAL A 41 -27.33 -1.82 -30.36
C VAL A 41 -28.25 -2.66 -31.23
N PHE A 42 -27.66 -3.55 -32.03
CA PHE A 42 -28.41 -4.44 -32.94
C PHE A 42 -28.08 -5.92 -32.75
N SER A 43 -27.00 -6.22 -32.03
CA SER A 43 -26.60 -7.57 -31.62
C SER A 43 -26.35 -7.67 -30.10
N TRP A 44 -26.29 -8.90 -29.58
CA TRP A 44 -25.91 -9.16 -28.20
C TRP A 44 -24.48 -8.71 -27.90
N GLU A 45 -23.58 -8.83 -28.89
CA GLU A 45 -22.20 -8.38 -28.82
C GLU A 45 -22.14 -6.84 -28.68
N ASP A 46 -22.89 -6.09 -29.50
CA ASP A 46 -22.98 -4.63 -29.38
C ASP A 46 -23.51 -4.23 -28.00
N PHE A 47 -24.54 -4.94 -27.53
CA PHE A 47 -25.10 -4.74 -26.20
C PHE A 47 -24.02 -4.91 -25.14
N TYR A 48 -23.28 -6.01 -25.15
CA TYR A 48 -22.21 -6.28 -24.19
C TYR A 48 -21.10 -5.21 -24.23
N ASP A 49 -20.70 -4.74 -25.40
CA ASP A 49 -19.66 -3.71 -25.52
C ASP A 49 -20.09 -2.34 -24.98
N ILE A 50 -21.33 -1.90 -25.28
CA ILE A 50 -21.90 -0.66 -24.73
C ILE A 50 -22.11 -0.79 -23.21
N SER A 51 -22.48 -1.98 -22.75
CA SER A 51 -22.62 -2.30 -21.32
C SER A 51 -21.31 -2.03 -20.55
N LEU A 52 -20.18 -2.48 -21.09
CA LEU A 52 -18.86 -2.27 -20.48
C LEU A 52 -18.49 -0.78 -20.43
N LYS A 53 -18.74 -0.03 -21.52
CA LYS A 53 -18.45 1.42 -21.58
C LYS A 53 -19.30 2.23 -20.60
N THR A 54 -20.51 1.76 -20.29
CA THR A 54 -21.48 2.50 -19.47
C THR A 54 -21.59 2.01 -18.03
N TYR A 55 -20.88 0.93 -17.67
CA TYR A 55 -20.94 0.31 -16.34
C TYR A 55 -20.66 1.31 -15.21
N GLU A 56 -19.54 2.02 -15.29
CA GLU A 56 -19.14 3.00 -14.27
C GLU A 56 -20.15 4.16 -14.17
N LEU A 57 -20.62 4.66 -15.31
CA LEU A 57 -21.58 5.76 -15.35
C LEU A 57 -22.94 5.35 -14.75
N PHE A 58 -23.41 4.14 -15.04
CA PHE A 58 -24.62 3.60 -14.44
C PHE A 58 -24.51 3.46 -12.91
N GLY A 59 -23.36 2.99 -12.41
CA GLY A 59 -23.09 2.94 -10.97
C GLY A 59 -23.19 4.31 -10.30
N LEU A 60 -22.76 5.38 -10.97
CA LEU A 60 -22.91 6.75 -10.45
C LEU A 60 -24.36 7.23 -10.53
N PHE A 61 -25.08 6.95 -11.62
CA PHE A 61 -26.52 7.29 -11.71
C PHE A 61 -27.35 6.60 -10.64
N LEU A 62 -27.05 5.34 -10.30
CA LEU A 62 -27.68 4.65 -9.17
C LEU A 62 -27.43 5.36 -7.84
N ARG A 63 -26.20 5.85 -7.60
CA ARG A 63 -25.91 6.61 -6.38
C ARG A 63 -26.66 7.93 -6.36
N ILE A 64 -26.63 8.69 -7.45
CA ILE A 64 -27.27 10.00 -7.59
C ILE A 64 -28.79 9.88 -7.41
N SER A 65 -29.44 9.00 -8.19
CA SER A 65 -30.91 8.85 -8.18
C SER A 65 -31.48 8.30 -6.88
N ASN A 66 -30.64 7.74 -5.99
CA ASN A 66 -31.10 7.26 -4.69
C ASN A 66 -31.57 8.42 -3.79
N TYR A 67 -30.87 9.57 -3.82
CA TYR A 67 -31.19 10.76 -2.99
C TYR A 67 -31.59 12.01 -3.79
N SER A 68 -31.22 12.13 -5.07
CA SER A 68 -31.53 13.28 -5.90
C SER A 68 -32.84 13.08 -6.67
N SER A 69 -33.59 14.15 -6.85
CA SER A 69 -34.74 14.24 -7.76
C SER A 69 -34.42 15.09 -9.00
N PHE A 70 -33.14 15.30 -9.30
CA PHE A 70 -32.72 16.08 -10.46
C PHE A 70 -33.14 15.40 -11.75
N ASP A 71 -33.70 16.17 -12.68
CA ASP A 71 -34.09 15.66 -13.98
C ASP A 71 -32.93 15.85 -14.96
N PHE A 72 -32.44 14.75 -15.51
CA PHE A 72 -31.28 14.80 -16.41
C PHE A 72 -31.74 14.81 -17.86
N GLU A 73 -31.38 15.87 -18.57
CA GLU A 73 -31.61 16.00 -20.01
C GLU A 73 -30.30 15.77 -20.78
N PHE A 74 -30.05 14.53 -21.21
CA PHE A 74 -28.89 14.20 -22.03
C PHE A 74 -29.16 14.37 -23.53
N LYS A 75 -28.13 14.70 -24.31
CA LYS A 75 -28.23 14.75 -25.78
C LYS A 75 -28.28 13.36 -26.41
N GLN A 76 -27.63 12.38 -25.77
CA GLN A 76 -27.57 11.00 -26.24
C GLN A 76 -28.68 10.16 -25.58
N PRO A 77 -29.59 9.55 -26.37
CA PRO A 77 -30.72 8.76 -25.83
C PRO A 77 -30.33 7.63 -24.88
N ILE A 78 -29.19 6.96 -25.12
CA ILE A 78 -28.68 5.88 -24.25
C ILE A 78 -28.41 6.37 -22.82
N LEU A 79 -27.92 7.60 -22.66
CA LEU A 79 -27.66 8.17 -21.34
C LEU A 79 -28.96 8.43 -20.58
N SER A 80 -29.98 8.93 -21.28
CA SER A 80 -31.33 9.12 -20.73
C SER A 80 -31.94 7.78 -20.32
N ASP A 81 -31.85 6.76 -21.16
CA ASP A 81 -32.32 5.41 -20.85
C ASP A 81 -31.61 4.84 -19.60
N LEU A 82 -30.28 4.98 -19.50
CA LEU A 82 -29.51 4.55 -18.32
C LEU A 82 -29.94 5.26 -17.04
N TYR A 83 -30.19 6.57 -17.11
CA TYR A 83 -30.65 7.33 -15.96
C TYR A 83 -32.07 6.91 -15.53
N ASP A 84 -33.00 6.75 -16.46
CA ASP A 84 -34.35 6.26 -16.15
C ASP A 84 -34.32 4.83 -15.56
N ILE A 85 -33.43 3.96 -16.04
CA ILE A 85 -33.23 2.62 -15.45
C ILE A 85 -32.71 2.74 -14.01
N SER A 86 -31.85 3.72 -13.71
CA SER A 86 -31.38 3.96 -12.33
C SER A 86 -32.51 4.42 -11.40
N LEU A 87 -33.44 5.24 -11.89
CA LEU A 87 -34.65 5.64 -11.17
C LEU A 87 -35.55 4.43 -10.89
N TYR A 88 -35.70 3.51 -11.85
CA TYR A 88 -36.42 2.26 -11.65
C TYR A 88 -35.76 1.36 -10.60
N GLU A 89 -34.44 1.23 -10.63
CA GLU A 89 -33.70 0.40 -9.68
C GLU A 89 -33.92 0.92 -8.25
N ASN A 90 -33.81 2.23 -8.06
CA ASN A 90 -34.08 2.92 -6.79
C ASN A 90 -35.57 3.12 -6.47
N GLN A 91 -36.47 2.43 -7.18
CA GLN A 91 -37.92 2.41 -6.93
C GLN A 91 -38.60 3.79 -7.02
N LYS A 92 -38.00 4.75 -7.73
CA LYS A 92 -38.56 6.09 -7.97
C LYS A 92 -39.63 6.07 -9.07
N ILE A 93 -39.52 5.14 -10.01
CA ILE A 93 -40.51 4.90 -11.08
C ILE A 93 -40.84 3.42 -11.20
N THR A 94 -42.02 3.10 -11.73
CA THR A 94 -42.43 1.70 -11.98
C THR A 94 -41.79 1.14 -13.24
N TYR A 95 -41.76 -0.18 -13.37
CA TYR A 95 -41.27 -0.84 -14.60
C TYR A 95 -42.03 -0.35 -15.85
N ALA A 96 -43.36 -0.25 -15.78
CA ALA A 96 -44.18 0.21 -16.91
C ALA A 96 -43.87 1.67 -17.29
N CYS A 97 -43.66 2.54 -16.29
CA CYS A 97 -43.26 3.93 -16.52
C CYS A 97 -41.88 4.00 -17.19
N CYS A 98 -40.88 3.31 -16.64
CA CYS A 98 -39.53 3.25 -17.21
C CYS A 98 -39.55 2.69 -18.64
N ARG A 99 -40.28 1.58 -18.87
CA ARG A 99 -40.42 0.94 -20.18
C ARG A 99 -41.01 1.87 -21.24
N GLY A 100 -41.98 2.72 -20.86
CA GLY A 100 -42.60 3.70 -21.74
C GLY A 100 -41.70 4.89 -22.09
N LYS A 101 -40.61 5.10 -21.35
CA LYS A 101 -39.61 6.15 -21.63
C LYS A 101 -38.43 5.68 -22.47
N MET A 102 -38.16 4.37 -22.52
CA MET A 102 -37.00 3.81 -23.24
C MET A 102 -37.01 4.22 -24.72
N GLN A 103 -35.93 4.89 -25.16
CA GLN A 103 -35.78 5.44 -26.50
C GLN A 103 -34.99 4.52 -27.44
N THR A 104 -34.13 3.67 -26.87
CA THR A 104 -33.16 2.85 -27.63
C THR A 104 -33.35 1.35 -27.41
N LYS A 105 -32.90 0.52 -28.36
CA LYS A 105 -32.88 -0.95 -28.19
C LYS A 105 -32.01 -1.35 -27.00
N TYR A 106 -30.90 -0.64 -26.79
CA TYR A 106 -30.04 -0.83 -25.62
C TYR A 106 -30.83 -0.64 -24.32
N GLY A 107 -31.55 0.48 -24.18
CA GLY A 107 -32.35 0.79 -23.00
C GLY A 107 -33.40 -0.28 -22.70
N VAL A 108 -34.09 -0.76 -23.74
CA VAL A 108 -35.08 -1.84 -23.62
C VAL A 108 -34.47 -3.13 -23.06
N VAL A 109 -33.36 -3.60 -23.64
CA VAL A 109 -32.70 -4.83 -23.19
C VAL A 109 -32.07 -4.66 -21.81
N ARG A 110 -31.43 -3.52 -21.56
CA ARG A 110 -30.84 -3.19 -20.26
C ARG A 110 -31.90 -3.16 -19.15
N LEU A 111 -33.06 -2.54 -19.39
CA LEU A 111 -34.17 -2.49 -18.44
C LEU A 111 -34.71 -3.89 -18.11
N PHE A 112 -34.88 -4.74 -19.12
CA PHE A 112 -35.31 -6.12 -18.90
C PHE A 112 -34.30 -6.90 -18.04
N ILE A 113 -33.01 -6.80 -18.36
CA ILE A 113 -31.95 -7.44 -17.56
C ILE A 113 -31.89 -6.86 -16.15
N GLN A 114 -32.12 -5.55 -15.98
CA GLN A 114 -32.17 -4.93 -14.66
C GLN A 114 -33.35 -5.46 -13.84
N TRP A 115 -34.53 -5.62 -14.46
CA TRP A 115 -35.68 -6.25 -13.81
C TRP A 115 -35.36 -7.68 -13.35
N VAL A 116 -34.70 -8.49 -14.19
CA VAL A 116 -34.25 -9.85 -13.81
C VAL A 116 -33.26 -9.80 -12.65
N THR A 117 -32.25 -8.92 -12.73
CA THR A 117 -31.25 -8.72 -11.66
C THR A 117 -31.92 -8.37 -10.34
N LYS A 118 -32.91 -7.48 -10.36
CA LYS A 118 -33.67 -7.07 -9.18
C LYS A 118 -34.49 -8.20 -8.57
N GLN A 119 -35.06 -9.09 -9.39
CA GLN A 119 -35.70 -10.31 -8.88
C GLN A 119 -34.68 -11.25 -8.23
N ILE A 120 -33.48 -11.42 -8.79
CA ILE A 120 -32.45 -12.26 -8.17
C ILE A 120 -32.01 -11.67 -6.83
N ASN A 121 -31.69 -10.38 -6.77
CA ASN A 121 -31.27 -9.70 -5.53
C ASN A 121 -32.30 -9.85 -4.40
N LYS A 122 -33.59 -9.73 -4.72
CA LYS A 122 -34.69 -9.84 -3.76
C LYS A 122 -34.72 -11.18 -2.99
N TYR A 123 -34.24 -12.27 -3.58
CA TYR A 123 -34.34 -13.62 -3.00
C TYR A 123 -33.01 -14.21 -2.53
N ASN A 124 -31.88 -13.49 -2.67
CA ASN A 124 -30.54 -14.05 -2.46
C ASN A 124 -29.62 -13.24 -1.55
N SER A 125 -30.12 -12.17 -0.91
CA SER A 125 -29.28 -11.25 -0.12
C SER A 125 -28.05 -10.75 -0.90
N THR A 126 -28.21 -10.57 -2.22
CA THR A 126 -27.17 -10.05 -3.11
C THR A 126 -27.47 -8.61 -3.51
N GLU A 127 -26.42 -7.85 -3.84
CA GLU A 127 -26.51 -6.46 -4.28
C GLU A 127 -25.89 -6.27 -5.67
N PHE A 128 -26.20 -7.17 -6.60
CA PHE A 128 -25.69 -7.04 -7.96
C PHE A 128 -26.18 -5.74 -8.59
N TYR A 129 -25.25 -4.84 -8.96
CA TYR A 129 -25.56 -3.70 -9.83
C TYR A 129 -26.14 -4.16 -11.17
N TRP A 130 -25.66 -5.31 -11.64
CA TRP A 130 -26.07 -5.96 -12.86
C TRP A 130 -25.65 -7.43 -12.83
N ASN A 131 -26.58 -8.36 -13.08
CA ASN A 131 -26.28 -9.77 -13.28
C ASN A 131 -26.56 -10.24 -14.72
N LEU A 132 -25.50 -10.39 -15.53
CA LEU A 132 -25.59 -11.03 -16.86
C LEU A 132 -25.50 -12.55 -16.79
N ASN A 133 -24.94 -13.11 -15.72
CA ASN A 133 -24.57 -14.53 -15.64
C ASN A 133 -25.76 -15.46 -15.84
N VAL A 134 -26.95 -15.09 -15.35
CA VAL A 134 -28.18 -15.89 -15.55
C VAL A 134 -28.59 -16.05 -17.03
N PHE A 135 -28.12 -15.17 -17.92
CA PHE A 135 -28.38 -15.21 -19.36
C PHE A 135 -27.30 -15.96 -20.15
N ILE A 136 -26.14 -16.21 -19.56
CA ILE A 136 -24.97 -16.77 -20.27
C ILE A 136 -24.46 -18.08 -19.65
N LEU A 137 -24.81 -18.39 -18.40
CA LEU A 137 -24.41 -19.62 -17.70
C LEU A 137 -25.65 -20.44 -17.35
N ARG A 138 -25.65 -21.72 -17.70
CA ARG A 138 -26.63 -22.71 -17.24
C ARG A 138 -26.31 -23.23 -15.84
N ASN A 139 -27.25 -23.96 -15.25
CA ASN A 139 -27.24 -24.43 -13.86
C ASN A 139 -27.18 -23.31 -12.80
N TYR A 140 -27.41 -22.05 -13.19
CA TYR A 140 -27.23 -20.89 -12.32
C TYR A 140 -28.17 -20.91 -11.10
N TRP A 141 -29.30 -21.62 -11.22
CA TRP A 141 -30.25 -21.90 -10.15
C TRP A 141 -29.65 -22.68 -8.95
N GLN A 142 -28.46 -23.27 -9.11
CA GLN A 142 -27.75 -23.93 -8.01
C GLN A 142 -26.99 -22.92 -7.13
N LEU A 143 -26.62 -21.76 -7.68
CA LEU A 143 -25.94 -20.70 -6.94
C LEU A 143 -26.93 -19.74 -6.28
N TYR A 144 -28.08 -19.52 -6.91
CA TYR A 144 -29.05 -18.52 -6.50
C TYR A 144 -30.48 -19.05 -6.56
N ASN A 145 -31.29 -18.69 -5.57
CA ASN A 145 -32.74 -18.87 -5.56
C ASN A 145 -33.40 -18.03 -6.68
N LEU A 146 -34.00 -18.72 -7.66
CA LEU A 146 -34.69 -18.10 -8.80
C LEU A 146 -36.22 -18.12 -8.70
N GLU A 147 -36.78 -18.36 -7.52
CA GLU A 147 -38.24 -18.45 -7.30
C GLU A 147 -38.99 -17.19 -7.78
N GLY A 148 -38.39 -16.01 -7.61
CA GLY A 148 -38.94 -14.74 -8.10
C GLY A 148 -39.12 -14.71 -9.62
N LEU A 149 -38.21 -15.35 -10.37
CA LEU A 149 -38.31 -15.46 -11.82
C LEU A 149 -39.32 -16.53 -12.24
N GLN A 150 -39.36 -17.67 -11.55
CA GLN A 150 -40.34 -18.74 -11.78
C GLN A 150 -41.79 -18.24 -11.65
N LYS A 151 -42.08 -17.49 -10.58
CA LYS A 151 -43.41 -16.90 -10.35
C LYS A 151 -43.86 -15.95 -11.47
N ASN A 152 -42.92 -15.40 -12.24
CA ASN A 152 -43.16 -14.39 -13.27
C ASN A 152 -42.78 -14.88 -14.68
N GLU A 153 -42.70 -16.19 -14.91
CA GLU A 153 -42.25 -16.76 -16.19
C GLU A 153 -43.10 -16.29 -17.38
N SER A 154 -44.42 -16.12 -17.21
CA SER A 154 -45.31 -15.61 -18.26
C SER A 154 -44.97 -14.19 -18.69
N PHE A 155 -44.69 -13.31 -17.73
CA PHE A 155 -44.22 -11.95 -17.97
C PHE A 155 -42.86 -11.97 -18.70
N ILE A 156 -41.91 -12.77 -18.20
CA ILE A 156 -40.57 -12.93 -18.79
C ILE A 156 -40.66 -13.37 -20.26
N LYS A 157 -41.46 -14.41 -20.56
CA LYS A 157 -41.68 -14.88 -21.94
C LYS A 157 -42.27 -13.78 -22.82
N SER A 158 -43.20 -12.98 -22.29
CA SER A 158 -43.82 -11.89 -23.04
C SER A 158 -42.84 -10.77 -23.37
N GLU A 159 -41.96 -10.38 -22.44
CA GLU A 159 -40.97 -9.33 -22.66
C GLU A 159 -39.85 -9.77 -23.58
N ILE A 160 -39.33 -10.99 -23.41
CA ILE A 160 -38.26 -11.52 -24.27
C ILE A 160 -38.69 -11.59 -25.73
N ASN A 161 -39.92 -12.01 -26.02
CA ASN A 161 -40.43 -12.09 -27.39
C ASN A 161 -40.55 -10.72 -28.08
N ARG A 162 -40.45 -9.61 -27.33
CA ARG A 162 -40.46 -8.24 -27.85
C ARG A 162 -39.06 -7.68 -28.10
N LEU A 163 -38.00 -8.42 -27.76
CA LEU A 163 -36.62 -7.96 -27.93
C LEU A 163 -36.13 -8.26 -29.35
N GLU A 164 -35.87 -7.22 -30.13
CA GLU A 164 -35.41 -7.33 -31.52
C GLU A 164 -33.89 -7.09 -31.64
N ILE A 165 -33.10 -8.00 -31.06
CA ILE A 165 -31.63 -7.98 -31.10
C ILE A 165 -31.09 -9.34 -31.60
N ALA A 166 -30.18 -9.30 -32.57
CA ALA A 166 -29.54 -10.50 -33.10
C ALA A 166 -28.70 -11.21 -32.02
N GLY A 167 -28.70 -12.54 -32.00
CA GLY A 167 -27.94 -13.35 -31.03
C GLY A 167 -28.59 -13.52 -29.65
N PHE A 168 -29.73 -12.85 -29.37
CA PHE A 168 -30.40 -12.96 -28.06
C PHE A 168 -31.19 -14.28 -27.87
N GLU A 169 -31.54 -14.98 -28.95
CA GLU A 169 -32.33 -16.23 -28.87
C GLU A 169 -31.67 -17.33 -28.04
N GLU A 170 -30.34 -17.45 -28.11
CA GLU A 170 -29.61 -18.40 -27.26
C GLU A 170 -29.71 -18.00 -25.77
N LYS A 171 -29.63 -16.70 -25.48
CA LYS A 171 -29.64 -16.16 -24.11
C LYS A 171 -31.01 -16.34 -23.46
N LYS A 172 -32.08 -16.22 -24.26
CA LYS A 172 -33.45 -16.58 -23.88
C LYS A 172 -33.55 -18.04 -23.44
N ILE A 173 -33.00 -18.96 -24.23
CA ILE A 173 -33.03 -20.39 -23.89
C ILE A 173 -32.32 -20.63 -22.56
N ILE A 174 -31.11 -20.06 -22.37
CA ILE A 174 -30.34 -20.21 -21.13
C ILE A 174 -31.11 -19.66 -19.92
N LEU A 175 -31.74 -18.49 -20.04
CA LEU A 175 -32.55 -17.93 -18.96
C LEU A 175 -33.73 -18.86 -18.62
N LEU A 176 -34.47 -19.35 -19.62
CA LEU A 176 -35.62 -20.23 -19.40
C LEU A 176 -35.20 -21.59 -18.83
N ASP A 177 -34.06 -22.14 -19.27
CA ASP A 177 -33.46 -23.34 -18.70
C ASP A 177 -33.17 -23.13 -17.20
N ASN A 178 -32.57 -21.99 -16.86
CA ASN A 178 -32.29 -21.65 -15.47
C ASN A 178 -33.56 -21.48 -14.64
N ILE A 179 -34.58 -20.80 -15.16
CA ILE A 179 -35.86 -20.63 -14.47
C ILE A 179 -36.53 -21.98 -14.22
N ASN A 180 -36.50 -22.88 -15.19
CA ASN A 180 -37.12 -24.20 -15.12
C ASN A 180 -36.24 -25.27 -14.45
N HIS A 181 -35.11 -24.87 -13.85
CA HIS A 181 -34.14 -25.76 -13.21
C HIS A 181 -33.69 -26.91 -14.13
N VAL A 182 -33.56 -26.64 -15.43
CA VAL A 182 -33.03 -27.60 -16.39
C VAL A 182 -31.57 -27.86 -16.03
N TYR A 183 -31.28 -29.09 -15.63
CA TYR A 183 -29.92 -29.52 -15.35
C TYR A 183 -29.19 -29.80 -16.66
N VAL A 184 -28.03 -29.16 -16.82
CA VAL A 184 -27.14 -29.40 -17.95
C VAL A 184 -25.86 -30.07 -17.44
N PRO A 185 -25.53 -31.28 -17.93
CA PRO A 185 -24.29 -31.95 -17.53
C PRO A 185 -23.06 -31.24 -18.11
N VAL A 186 -21.89 -31.55 -17.56
CA VAL A 186 -20.60 -31.04 -18.05
C VAL A 186 -20.47 -31.30 -19.56
N ASN A 187 -20.05 -30.28 -20.31
CA ASN A 187 -19.74 -30.47 -21.71
C ASN A 187 -18.53 -31.40 -21.84
N SER A 188 -18.72 -32.57 -22.46
CA SER A 188 -17.68 -33.59 -22.60
C SER A 188 -16.42 -33.08 -23.28
N ASN A 189 -16.58 -32.10 -24.18
CA ASN A 189 -15.46 -31.50 -24.90
C ASN A 189 -14.80 -30.38 -24.08
N PHE A 190 -15.53 -29.67 -23.20
CA PHE A 190 -14.98 -28.52 -22.47
C PHE A 190 -13.68 -28.84 -21.70
N LEU A 191 -13.66 -29.95 -20.95
CA LEU A 191 -12.47 -30.33 -20.19
C LEU A 191 -11.31 -30.78 -21.08
N GLN A 192 -11.61 -31.39 -22.24
CA GLN A 192 -10.58 -31.82 -23.18
C GLN A 192 -10.02 -30.64 -23.98
N ASP A 193 -10.90 -29.76 -24.47
CA ASP A 193 -10.57 -28.53 -25.21
C ASP A 193 -9.69 -27.59 -24.37
N ASN A 194 -9.95 -27.55 -23.05
CA ASN A 194 -9.17 -26.75 -22.10
C ASN A 194 -8.10 -27.55 -21.34
N LYS A 195 -7.85 -28.82 -21.70
CA LYS A 195 -6.91 -29.69 -20.97
C LYS A 195 -5.51 -29.08 -20.91
N SER A 196 -5.04 -28.47 -21.99
CA SER A 196 -3.71 -27.84 -22.04
C SER A 196 -3.55 -26.62 -21.13
N TYR A 197 -4.67 -26.00 -20.72
CA TYR A 197 -4.69 -24.89 -19.76
C TYR A 197 -4.75 -25.39 -18.32
N PHE A 198 -5.64 -26.33 -18.03
CA PHE A 198 -5.80 -26.88 -16.68
C PHE A 198 -4.61 -27.77 -16.30
N TYR A 199 -4.25 -28.70 -17.18
CA TYR A 199 -3.11 -29.59 -17.01
C TYR A 199 -1.85 -28.96 -17.60
N ASN A 200 -1.42 -27.88 -16.96
CA ASN A 200 -0.26 -27.09 -17.36
C ASN A 200 0.69 -26.92 -16.17
N ILE A 201 2.00 -26.89 -16.44
CA ILE A 201 2.99 -26.65 -15.39
C ILE A 201 2.85 -25.24 -14.77
N LYS A 202 2.38 -24.25 -15.54
CA LYS A 202 2.13 -22.84 -15.16
C LYS A 202 0.63 -22.50 -15.10
N PHE A 203 -0.18 -23.38 -14.53
CA PHE A 203 -1.63 -23.23 -14.49
C PHE A 203 -2.15 -22.06 -13.62
N PHE A 204 -1.35 -21.54 -12.67
CA PHE A 204 -1.66 -20.35 -11.86
C PHE A 204 -0.69 -19.20 -12.16
N ASP A 205 -0.90 -18.58 -13.33
CA ASP A 205 -0.06 -17.50 -13.89
C ASP A 205 -0.94 -16.35 -14.44
N TYR A 206 -2.09 -16.08 -13.82
CA TYR A 206 -3.11 -15.12 -14.29
C TYR A 206 -3.60 -15.38 -15.73
N LYS A 207 -3.57 -16.64 -16.17
CA LYS A 207 -4.01 -17.05 -17.51
C LYS A 207 -5.37 -17.72 -17.45
N THR A 208 -6.40 -16.95 -17.78
CA THR A 208 -7.74 -17.48 -17.99
C THR A 208 -7.92 -17.87 -19.46
N PRO A 209 -8.32 -19.12 -19.78
CA PRO A 209 -8.62 -19.51 -21.14
C PRO A 209 -9.72 -18.62 -21.72
N LYS A 210 -9.55 -18.14 -22.96
CA LYS A 210 -10.58 -17.39 -23.69
C LYS A 210 -11.62 -18.34 -24.31
N THR A 211 -12.09 -19.28 -23.50
CA THR A 211 -13.08 -20.28 -23.92
C THR A 211 -14.41 -19.95 -23.28
N ALA A 212 -15.50 -20.09 -24.04
CA ALA A 212 -16.84 -19.93 -23.49
C ALA A 212 -17.13 -21.07 -22.51
N ALA A 213 -17.61 -20.72 -21.31
CA ALA A 213 -18.19 -21.66 -20.38
C ALA A 213 -19.70 -21.73 -20.60
N ASN A 214 -20.25 -22.94 -20.58
CA ASN A 214 -21.69 -23.16 -20.75
C ASN A 214 -22.42 -23.18 -19.40
N THR A 215 -21.73 -23.60 -18.34
CA THR A 215 -22.28 -23.70 -16.98
C THR A 215 -21.47 -22.88 -15.98
N TRP A 216 -22.05 -22.52 -14.83
CA TRP A 216 -21.31 -21.79 -13.81
C TRP A 216 -20.14 -22.60 -13.26
N GLN A 217 -20.25 -23.92 -13.18
CA GLN A 217 -19.15 -24.78 -12.73
C GLN A 217 -17.94 -24.73 -13.67
N GLU A 218 -18.19 -24.77 -14.97
CA GLU A 218 -17.14 -24.62 -15.99
C GLU A 218 -16.51 -23.22 -15.89
N LYS A 219 -17.33 -22.17 -15.69
CA LYS A 219 -16.85 -20.80 -15.51
C LYS A 219 -15.96 -20.66 -14.27
N GLU A 220 -16.35 -21.26 -13.16
CA GLU A 220 -15.58 -21.21 -11.92
C GLU A 220 -14.27 -22.00 -12.02
N LEU A 221 -14.24 -23.13 -12.73
CA LEU A 221 -12.98 -23.83 -13.02
C LEU A 221 -12.02 -22.97 -13.86
N LEU A 222 -12.53 -22.21 -14.84
CA LEU A 222 -11.73 -21.23 -15.58
C LEU A 222 -11.23 -20.11 -14.65
N ASN A 223 -12.10 -19.58 -13.79
CA ASN A 223 -11.75 -18.54 -12.82
C ASN A 223 -10.66 -19.01 -11.86
N MET A 224 -10.74 -20.25 -11.36
CA MET A 224 -9.69 -20.86 -10.52
C MET A 224 -8.34 -20.95 -11.22
N SER A 225 -8.30 -21.08 -12.55
CA SER A 225 -7.05 -21.06 -13.31
C SER A 225 -6.51 -19.63 -13.53
N GLY A 226 -7.35 -18.62 -13.31
CA GLY A 226 -7.03 -17.19 -13.47
C GLY A 226 -6.31 -16.57 -12.27
N VAL A 227 -5.85 -17.36 -11.30
CA VAL A 227 -5.14 -16.89 -10.10
C VAL A 227 -3.62 -17.04 -10.24
N ARG A 228 -2.86 -16.57 -9.25
CA ARG A 228 -1.41 -16.77 -9.17
C ARG A 228 -0.99 -17.28 -7.79
N LEU A 229 0.09 -18.07 -7.77
CA LEU A 229 0.77 -18.44 -6.53
C LEU A 229 1.93 -17.49 -6.24
N GLU A 230 1.80 -16.76 -5.13
CA GLU A 230 2.78 -15.79 -4.67
C GLU A 230 2.92 -15.88 -3.14
N ASN A 231 4.15 -15.99 -2.64
CA ASN A 231 4.46 -16.10 -1.21
C ASN A 231 3.70 -17.20 -0.44
N GLY A 232 3.40 -18.33 -1.09
CA GLY A 232 2.67 -19.44 -0.47
C GLY A 232 1.16 -19.25 -0.42
N GLU A 233 0.62 -18.24 -1.09
CA GLU A 233 -0.81 -17.94 -1.14
C GLU A 233 -1.33 -17.84 -2.58
N ILE A 234 -2.63 -18.09 -2.75
CA ILE A 234 -3.34 -17.84 -4.00
C ILE A 234 -3.81 -16.38 -4.01
N GLN A 235 -3.39 -15.64 -5.02
CA GLN A 235 -3.76 -14.24 -5.23
C GLN A 235 -4.75 -14.10 -6.41
N PRO A 236 -5.82 -13.32 -6.26
CA PRO A 236 -6.73 -13.01 -7.35
C PRO A 236 -6.04 -12.11 -8.38
N GLN A 237 -6.56 -12.11 -9.62
CA GLN A 237 -6.00 -11.28 -10.69
C GLN A 237 -6.16 -9.77 -10.43
N VAL A 238 -7.27 -9.38 -9.80
CA VAL A 238 -7.59 -7.99 -9.49
C VAL A 238 -8.24 -7.93 -8.10
N VAL A 239 -7.79 -6.97 -7.29
CA VAL A 239 -8.49 -6.53 -6.07
C VAL A 239 -8.91 -5.08 -6.28
N TYR A 240 -10.21 -4.83 -6.18
CA TYR A 240 -10.78 -3.50 -6.35
C TYR A 240 -10.73 -2.69 -5.04
N SER A 241 -10.90 -1.38 -5.15
CA SER A 241 -10.76 -0.43 -4.03
C SER A 241 -11.83 -0.57 -2.95
N ASP A 242 -12.91 -1.30 -3.22
CA ASP A 242 -13.98 -1.67 -2.28
C ASP A 242 -13.72 -3.04 -1.60
N GLY A 243 -12.58 -3.67 -1.88
CA GLY A 243 -12.20 -4.98 -1.36
C GLY A 243 -12.76 -6.16 -2.16
N SER A 244 -13.58 -5.92 -3.19
CA SER A 244 -14.02 -6.99 -4.08
C SER A 244 -12.86 -7.54 -4.91
N MET A 245 -12.96 -8.81 -5.30
CA MET A 245 -11.86 -9.54 -5.95
C MET A 245 -12.36 -10.21 -7.24
N SER A 246 -11.49 -10.28 -8.25
CA SER A 246 -11.73 -11.02 -9.48
C SER A 246 -10.49 -11.83 -9.85
N PRO A 247 -10.55 -13.18 -9.87
CA PRO A 247 -11.65 -14.02 -9.37
C PRO A 247 -11.99 -13.77 -7.90
N ASN A 248 -13.25 -14.00 -7.52
CA ASN A 248 -13.65 -13.96 -6.11
C ASN A 248 -13.21 -15.26 -5.43
N ILE A 249 -12.08 -15.23 -4.73
CA ILE A 249 -11.54 -16.41 -4.03
C ILE A 249 -12.30 -16.73 -2.72
N SER A 250 -13.02 -15.74 -2.16
CA SER A 250 -13.69 -15.88 -0.86
C SER A 250 -14.88 -16.85 -0.87
N GLN A 251 -15.44 -17.14 -2.05
CA GLN A 251 -16.54 -18.09 -2.24
C GLN A 251 -16.06 -19.55 -2.36
N TRP A 252 -14.75 -19.81 -2.51
CA TRP A 252 -14.23 -21.16 -2.75
C TRP A 252 -14.01 -21.93 -1.46
N ASP A 253 -15.07 -22.14 -0.68
CA ASP A 253 -15.02 -22.98 0.52
C ASP A 253 -14.95 -24.48 0.19
N LEU A 254 -14.79 -25.32 1.22
CA LEU A 254 -14.68 -26.77 1.05
C LEU A 254 -15.93 -27.42 0.44
N ASN A 255 -17.13 -26.90 0.74
CA ASN A 255 -18.37 -27.42 0.19
C ASN A 255 -18.48 -27.07 -1.30
N PHE A 256 -18.15 -25.82 -1.64
CA PHE A 256 -18.11 -25.33 -3.01
C PHE A 256 -17.15 -26.14 -3.88
N ILE A 257 -15.93 -26.41 -3.37
CA ILE A 257 -14.96 -27.25 -4.07
C ILE A 257 -15.47 -28.69 -4.22
N SER A 258 -16.11 -29.25 -3.18
CA SER A 258 -16.69 -30.59 -3.21
C SER A 258 -17.80 -30.72 -4.27
N ASP A 259 -18.68 -29.73 -4.36
CA ASP A 259 -19.75 -29.68 -5.35
C ASP A 259 -19.20 -29.60 -6.78
N LEU A 260 -18.15 -28.80 -7.01
CA LEU A 260 -17.45 -28.75 -8.29
C LEU A 260 -16.81 -30.10 -8.64
N LYS A 261 -16.14 -30.77 -7.70
CA LYS A 261 -15.55 -32.10 -7.91
C LYS A 261 -16.62 -33.11 -8.32
N LYS A 262 -17.78 -33.09 -7.65
CA LYS A 262 -18.90 -33.98 -7.94
C LYS A 262 -19.49 -33.73 -9.33
N TYR A 263 -19.69 -32.47 -9.71
CA TYR A 263 -20.24 -32.10 -11.01
C TYR A 263 -19.30 -32.41 -12.18
N LEU A 264 -18.02 -32.02 -12.06
CA LEU A 264 -17.03 -32.19 -13.13
C LEU A 264 -16.56 -33.63 -13.25
N SER A 265 -16.51 -34.36 -12.12
CA SER A 265 -16.14 -35.79 -12.02
C SER A 265 -14.98 -36.17 -12.94
N SER A 266 -13.90 -35.38 -12.88
CA SER A 266 -12.79 -35.49 -13.81
C SER A 266 -11.45 -35.25 -13.16
N ASP A 267 -10.54 -36.13 -13.52
CA ASP A 267 -9.11 -36.06 -13.26
C ASP A 267 -8.43 -34.74 -13.65
N ILE A 268 -8.92 -34.09 -14.72
CA ILE A 268 -8.39 -32.81 -15.20
C ILE A 268 -8.85 -31.68 -14.26
N ALA A 269 -10.11 -31.73 -13.82
CA ALA A 269 -10.65 -30.76 -12.88
C ALA A 269 -10.03 -30.92 -11.48
N ASN A 270 -9.85 -32.16 -11.01
CA ASN A 270 -9.26 -32.45 -9.71
C ASN A 270 -7.85 -31.88 -9.56
N PHE A 271 -7.07 -31.83 -10.65
CA PHE A 271 -5.75 -31.19 -10.66
C PHE A 271 -5.81 -29.73 -10.20
N VAL A 272 -6.78 -28.95 -10.71
CA VAL A 272 -6.97 -27.55 -10.31
C VAL A 272 -7.61 -27.47 -8.93
N LEU A 273 -8.72 -28.20 -8.71
CA LEU A 273 -9.55 -28.12 -7.50
C LEU A 273 -8.80 -28.54 -6.23
N GLU A 274 -7.98 -29.59 -6.29
CA GLU A 274 -7.16 -30.03 -5.14
C GLU A 274 -6.04 -29.05 -4.84
N THR A 275 -5.43 -28.47 -5.86
CA THR A 275 -4.41 -27.43 -5.66
C THR A 275 -5.01 -26.18 -5.01
N VAL A 276 -6.16 -25.69 -5.49
CA VAL A 276 -6.89 -24.58 -4.84
C VAL A 276 -7.23 -24.93 -3.40
N GLY A 277 -7.77 -26.13 -3.16
CA GLY A 277 -8.14 -26.61 -1.83
C GLY A 277 -6.96 -26.70 -0.86
N TYR A 278 -5.77 -27.08 -1.33
CA TYR A 278 -4.55 -27.11 -0.52
C TYR A 278 -4.14 -25.71 -0.06
N TYR A 279 -4.06 -24.74 -0.96
CA TYR A 279 -3.59 -23.39 -0.58
C TYR A 279 -4.62 -22.60 0.23
N LEU A 280 -5.93 -22.75 -0.03
CA LEU A 280 -6.95 -22.02 0.72
C LEU A 280 -7.29 -22.66 2.07
N HIS A 281 -7.26 -23.99 2.16
CA HIS A 281 -7.82 -24.72 3.30
C HIS A 281 -6.87 -25.74 3.92
N GLN A 282 -5.59 -25.77 3.49
CA GLN A 282 -4.61 -26.79 3.89
C GLN A 282 -5.10 -28.23 3.62
N GLY A 283 -5.99 -28.38 2.63
CA GLY A 283 -6.58 -29.65 2.24
C GLY A 283 -5.56 -30.68 1.78
N ASP A 284 -5.98 -31.94 1.72
CA ASP A 284 -5.14 -33.00 1.17
C ASP A 284 -5.22 -33.04 -0.36
N ILE A 285 -4.09 -33.41 -0.97
CA ILE A 285 -3.98 -33.66 -2.40
C ILE A 285 -3.85 -35.18 -2.59
N SER A 286 -4.62 -35.72 -3.52
CA SER A 286 -4.60 -37.14 -3.87
C SER A 286 -3.26 -37.57 -4.47
N GLN A 287 -2.94 -38.86 -4.37
CA GLN A 287 -1.74 -39.45 -4.98
C GLN A 287 -1.70 -39.15 -6.49
N ASP A 288 -2.83 -39.30 -7.19
CA ASP A 288 -2.92 -39.08 -8.63
C ASP A 288 -2.60 -37.64 -9.03
N VAL A 289 -3.07 -36.63 -8.28
CA VAL A 289 -2.76 -35.22 -8.56
C VAL A 289 -1.29 -34.92 -8.28
N LYS A 290 -0.72 -35.43 -7.18
CA LYS A 290 0.73 -35.28 -6.89
C LYS A 290 1.59 -35.86 -8.01
N LEU A 291 1.27 -37.08 -8.46
CA LEU A 291 1.99 -37.75 -9.55
C LEU A 291 1.84 -37.01 -10.88
N LYS A 292 0.67 -36.43 -11.17
CA LYS A 292 0.43 -35.58 -12.33
C LYS A 292 1.30 -34.32 -12.36
N HIS A 293 1.49 -33.65 -11.22
CA HIS A 293 2.41 -32.52 -11.12
C HIS A 293 3.86 -32.96 -11.31
N ILE A 294 4.25 -34.09 -10.71
CA ILE A 294 5.60 -34.67 -10.89
C ILE A 294 5.85 -35.01 -12.36
N ASP A 295 4.91 -35.65 -13.05
CA ASP A 295 5.03 -36.00 -14.46
C ASP A 295 5.16 -34.75 -15.35
N LEU A 296 4.40 -33.68 -15.07
CA LEU A 296 4.57 -32.40 -15.74
C LEU A 296 5.97 -31.81 -15.54
N LEU A 297 6.52 -31.89 -14.32
CA LEU A 297 7.87 -31.41 -14.00
C LEU A 297 8.93 -32.23 -14.74
N ILE A 298 8.82 -33.56 -14.74
CA ILE A 298 9.75 -34.44 -15.46
C ILE A 298 9.73 -34.13 -16.96
N LYS A 299 8.53 -34.08 -17.57
CA LYS A 299 8.37 -33.77 -19.01
C LYS A 299 8.85 -32.37 -19.37
N PHE A 300 8.73 -31.41 -18.45
CA PHE A 300 9.24 -30.06 -18.65
C PHE A 300 10.77 -30.05 -18.65
N LEU A 301 11.41 -30.76 -17.72
CA LEU A 301 12.86 -30.90 -17.65
C LEU A 301 13.48 -31.61 -18.87
N ASP A 302 12.70 -32.40 -19.61
CA ASP A 302 13.17 -33.01 -20.88
C ASP A 302 13.33 -31.98 -22.01
N LYS A 303 12.71 -30.80 -21.90
CA LYS A 303 12.67 -29.78 -22.96
C LYS A 303 13.18 -28.40 -22.54
N HIS A 304 13.25 -28.15 -21.24
CA HIS A 304 13.54 -26.84 -20.67
C HIS A 304 14.60 -26.94 -19.57
N SER A 305 15.17 -25.79 -19.24
CA SER A 305 16.12 -25.68 -18.14
C SER A 305 15.44 -25.88 -16.78
N THR A 306 16.22 -26.29 -15.79
CA THR A 306 15.74 -26.42 -14.42
C THR A 306 15.40 -25.06 -13.80
N GLU A 307 16.11 -24.00 -14.19
CA GLU A 307 15.84 -22.63 -13.78
C GLU A 307 14.44 -22.16 -14.21
N GLU A 308 14.02 -22.49 -15.43
CA GLU A 308 12.65 -22.20 -15.92
C GLU A 308 11.57 -22.97 -15.15
N MET A 309 11.90 -24.14 -14.58
CA MET A 309 10.96 -24.96 -13.84
C MET A 309 10.60 -24.33 -12.48
N VAL A 310 11.54 -23.66 -11.83
CA VAL A 310 11.37 -23.14 -10.45
C VAL A 310 10.26 -22.09 -10.34
N ILE A 311 10.05 -21.30 -11.40
CA ILE A 311 9.00 -20.28 -11.42
C ILE A 311 7.60 -20.84 -11.70
N THR A 312 7.46 -22.16 -11.90
CA THR A 312 6.19 -22.78 -12.28
C THR A 312 5.32 -23.10 -11.06
N SER A 313 4.00 -23.02 -11.24
CA SER A 313 3.01 -23.32 -10.20
C SER A 313 3.14 -24.76 -9.68
N SER A 314 3.43 -25.72 -10.57
CA SER A 314 3.62 -27.13 -10.16
C SER A 314 4.88 -27.32 -9.32
N PHE A 315 5.98 -26.62 -9.62
CA PHE A 315 7.19 -26.74 -8.82
C PHE A 315 6.99 -26.18 -7.40
N LYS A 316 6.37 -25.00 -7.30
CA LYS A 316 6.04 -24.37 -6.00
C LYS A 316 5.19 -25.30 -5.14
N LEU A 317 4.10 -25.85 -5.70
CA LEU A 317 3.25 -26.81 -5.01
C LEU A 317 4.04 -28.01 -4.48
N ILE A 318 4.87 -28.64 -5.31
CA ILE A 318 5.66 -29.80 -4.89
C ILE A 318 6.63 -29.41 -3.78
N GLY A 319 7.27 -28.24 -3.87
CA GLY A 319 8.13 -27.70 -2.81
C GLY A 319 7.39 -27.53 -1.48
N ASP A 320 6.21 -26.92 -1.51
CA ASP A 320 5.38 -26.72 -0.31
C ASP A 320 4.91 -28.05 0.29
N LEU A 321 4.52 -29.02 -0.54
CA LEU A 321 4.18 -30.37 -0.08
C LEU A 321 5.36 -31.10 0.57
N PHE A 322 6.60 -30.85 0.14
CA PHE A 322 7.80 -31.35 0.81
C PHE A 322 8.00 -30.70 2.18
N LYS A 323 7.86 -29.37 2.26
CA LYS A 323 7.97 -28.62 3.53
C LYS A 323 6.94 -29.11 4.56
N ASP A 324 5.72 -29.36 4.10
CA ASP A 324 4.61 -29.85 4.92
C ASP A 324 4.64 -31.36 5.18
N ARG A 325 5.66 -32.07 4.65
CA ARG A 325 5.82 -33.53 4.79
C ARG A 325 4.64 -34.35 4.21
N LYS A 326 3.91 -33.81 3.24
CA LYS A 326 2.74 -34.44 2.59
C LYS A 326 3.06 -35.34 1.39
N MET A 327 4.34 -35.61 1.13
CA MET A 327 4.81 -36.47 0.02
C MET A 327 4.99 -37.94 0.41
N GLY A 328 4.65 -38.34 1.64
CA GLY A 328 4.97 -39.65 2.21
C GLY A 328 4.32 -40.84 1.51
N ASP A 329 3.11 -40.64 1.01
CA ASP A 329 2.23 -41.63 0.41
C ASP A 329 2.61 -42.06 -1.02
N ILE A 330 3.43 -41.27 -1.72
CA ILE A 330 3.90 -41.57 -3.09
C ILE A 330 5.37 -41.97 -3.18
N LYS A 331 6.08 -42.11 -2.04
CA LYS A 331 7.54 -42.34 -2.01
C LYS A 331 8.01 -43.57 -2.78
N ASP A 332 7.17 -44.60 -2.83
CA ASP A 332 7.51 -45.87 -3.46
C ASP A 332 7.16 -45.93 -4.95
N THR A 333 6.51 -44.90 -5.49
CA THR A 333 6.14 -44.80 -6.91
C THR A 333 7.36 -44.54 -7.80
N GLU A 334 7.32 -45.02 -9.04
CA GLU A 334 8.45 -44.88 -9.96
C GLU A 334 8.62 -43.44 -10.45
N GLU A 335 7.53 -42.70 -10.64
CA GLU A 335 7.52 -41.30 -11.03
C GLU A 335 8.19 -40.43 -9.95
N TYR A 336 7.89 -40.67 -8.67
CA TYR A 336 8.52 -39.96 -7.56
C TYR A 336 10.04 -40.23 -7.49
N LYS A 337 10.44 -41.50 -7.60
CA LYS A 337 11.88 -41.87 -7.62
C LYS A 337 12.59 -41.26 -8.82
N LEU A 338 11.96 -41.27 -10.00
CA LEU A 338 12.50 -40.69 -11.22
C LEU A 338 12.66 -39.17 -11.07
N PHE A 339 11.67 -38.48 -10.50
CA PHE A 339 11.75 -37.05 -10.22
C PHE A 339 12.92 -36.73 -9.28
N LEU A 340 13.01 -37.42 -8.14
CA LEU A 340 14.12 -37.21 -7.21
C LEU A 340 15.47 -37.47 -7.88
N LYS A 341 15.59 -38.52 -8.70
CA LYS A 341 16.79 -38.78 -9.48
C LYS A 341 17.14 -37.60 -10.40
N ARG A 342 16.17 -37.07 -11.16
CA ARG A 342 16.38 -35.90 -12.04
C ARG A 342 16.82 -34.65 -11.27
N ILE A 343 16.25 -34.41 -10.08
CA ILE A 343 16.62 -33.33 -9.17
C ILE A 343 18.05 -33.55 -8.65
N HIS A 344 18.39 -34.78 -8.26
CA HIS A 344 19.69 -35.16 -7.69
C HIS A 344 20.84 -35.23 -8.70
N ASP A 345 20.52 -35.41 -9.97
CA ASP A 345 21.48 -35.38 -11.09
C ASP A 345 21.88 -33.93 -11.47
N GLN A 346 21.22 -32.91 -10.92
CA GLN A 346 21.59 -31.50 -11.15
C GLN A 346 22.88 -31.15 -10.41
N HIS A 347 23.80 -30.51 -11.13
CA HIS A 347 25.09 -30.03 -10.63
C HIS A 347 25.25 -28.51 -10.67
N ASN A 348 24.30 -27.80 -11.29
CA ASN A 348 24.28 -26.33 -11.32
C ASN A 348 23.93 -25.78 -9.92
N LEU A 349 24.79 -24.90 -9.42
CA LEU A 349 24.70 -24.38 -8.05
C LEU A 349 23.49 -23.49 -7.81
N ASN A 350 23.12 -22.65 -8.77
CA ASN A 350 21.94 -21.78 -8.67
C ASN A 350 20.68 -22.65 -8.56
N VAL A 351 20.61 -23.70 -9.37
CA VAL A 351 19.50 -24.68 -9.35
C VAL A 351 19.44 -25.42 -8.02
N ILE A 352 20.57 -25.90 -7.50
CA ILE A 352 20.61 -26.61 -6.21
C ILE A 352 20.19 -25.69 -5.06
N LYS A 353 20.59 -24.42 -5.07
CA LYS A 353 20.16 -23.43 -4.07
C LYS A 353 18.64 -23.23 -4.12
N LEU A 354 18.08 -23.04 -5.32
CA LEU A 354 16.64 -22.93 -5.51
C LEU A 354 15.87 -24.15 -5.00
N PHE A 355 16.39 -25.36 -5.21
CA PHE A 355 15.79 -26.57 -4.64
C PHE A 355 15.74 -26.54 -3.12
N LYS A 356 16.84 -26.15 -2.46
CA LYS A 356 16.91 -26.03 -1.00
C LYS A 356 15.91 -25.01 -0.47
N ASP A 357 15.86 -23.82 -1.09
CA ASP A 357 14.99 -22.71 -0.65
C ASP A 357 13.50 -23.06 -0.83
N ASN A 358 13.18 -23.90 -1.82
CA ASN A 358 11.84 -24.44 -2.05
C ASN A 358 11.56 -25.75 -1.30
N GLY A 359 12.44 -26.18 -0.40
CA GLY A 359 12.21 -27.32 0.50
C GLY A 359 12.39 -28.70 -0.12
N LEU A 360 12.94 -28.81 -1.33
CA LEU A 360 13.25 -30.10 -1.95
C LEU A 360 14.44 -30.77 -1.27
N PRO A 361 14.45 -32.11 -1.17
CA PRO A 361 15.55 -32.85 -0.54
C PRO A 361 16.79 -32.87 -1.44
N LEU A 362 17.94 -32.48 -0.90
CA LEU A 362 19.24 -32.56 -1.58
C LEU A 362 20.01 -33.83 -1.23
N ASN A 363 20.79 -34.35 -2.18
CA ASN A 363 21.72 -35.44 -1.92
C ASN A 363 23.05 -34.95 -1.31
N LYS A 364 23.90 -35.88 -0.83
CA LYS A 364 25.20 -35.56 -0.22
C LYS A 364 26.13 -34.77 -1.17
N LYS A 365 26.12 -35.10 -2.45
CA LYS A 365 27.01 -34.50 -3.46
C LYS A 365 26.61 -33.04 -3.76
N GLN A 366 25.31 -32.77 -3.83
CA GLN A 366 24.76 -31.42 -3.99
C GLN A 366 25.03 -30.54 -2.77
N ASN A 367 24.92 -31.10 -1.56
CA ASN A 367 25.32 -30.38 -0.35
C ASN A 367 26.82 -30.03 -0.37
N GLN A 368 27.69 -30.94 -0.84
CA GLN A 368 29.12 -30.66 -1.02
C GLN A 368 29.38 -29.56 -2.07
N LEU A 369 28.64 -29.56 -3.18
CA LEU A 369 28.72 -28.51 -4.19
C LEU A 369 28.34 -27.14 -3.61
N LEU A 370 27.23 -27.05 -2.87
CA LEU A 370 26.83 -25.80 -2.19
C LEU A 370 27.92 -25.29 -1.26
N HIS A 371 28.53 -26.17 -0.47
CA HIS A 371 29.66 -25.80 0.38
C HIS A 371 30.83 -25.23 -0.42
N GLY A 372 31.27 -25.93 -1.48
CA GLY A 372 32.36 -25.45 -2.34
C GLY A 372 32.03 -24.14 -3.07
N TYR A 373 30.76 -23.89 -3.39
CA TYR A 373 30.33 -22.62 -3.98
C TYR A 373 30.40 -21.46 -3.00
N ILE A 374 29.96 -21.68 -1.76
CA ILE A 374 30.11 -20.68 -0.69
C ILE A 374 31.60 -20.36 -0.52
N ASP A 375 32.47 -21.37 -0.49
CA ASP A 375 33.92 -21.17 -0.42
C ASP A 375 34.43 -20.36 -1.64
N SER A 376 33.91 -20.62 -2.84
CA SER A 376 34.25 -19.84 -4.05
C SER A 376 33.77 -18.39 -3.99
N LYS A 377 32.62 -18.10 -3.37
CA LYS A 377 32.13 -16.72 -3.15
C LYS A 377 33.05 -15.97 -2.20
N LEU A 378 33.49 -16.63 -1.13
CA LEU A 378 34.46 -16.06 -0.19
C LEU A 378 35.79 -15.78 -0.90
N GLU A 379 36.29 -16.71 -1.72
CA GLU A 379 37.50 -16.51 -2.53
C GLU A 379 37.39 -15.30 -3.47
N LYS A 380 36.23 -15.09 -4.11
CA LYS A 380 35.98 -13.93 -4.99
C LYS A 380 36.08 -12.58 -4.29
N ILE A 381 36.00 -12.51 -2.96
CA ILE A 381 36.23 -11.26 -2.21
C ILE A 381 37.62 -10.68 -2.57
N LYS A 382 38.61 -11.54 -2.81
CA LYS A 382 39.97 -11.13 -3.20
C LYS A 382 40.03 -10.42 -4.56
N GLU A 383 39.08 -10.70 -5.44
CA GLU A 383 39.02 -10.22 -6.83
C GLU A 383 38.14 -8.97 -6.99
N ILE A 384 37.55 -8.46 -5.91
CA ILE A 384 36.70 -7.27 -5.97
C ILE A 384 37.54 -6.02 -6.31
N GLU A 385 37.15 -5.31 -7.37
CA GLU A 385 37.87 -4.13 -7.89
C GLU A 385 36.98 -2.89 -8.09
N ASN A 386 35.66 -2.98 -7.89
CA ASN A 386 34.73 -1.86 -8.10
C ASN A 386 33.57 -1.84 -7.10
N ALA A 387 32.92 -0.67 -6.98
CA ALA A 387 31.83 -0.41 -6.02
C ALA A 387 30.63 -1.35 -6.19
N ASN A 388 30.19 -1.60 -7.43
CA ASN A 388 29.05 -2.50 -7.69
C ASN A 388 29.33 -3.92 -7.22
N SER A 389 30.57 -4.40 -7.35
CA SER A 389 30.97 -5.74 -6.91
C SER A 389 31.04 -5.84 -5.38
N LEU A 390 31.45 -4.76 -4.70
CA LEU A 390 31.35 -4.66 -3.24
C LEU A 390 29.89 -4.65 -2.77
N GLU A 391 29.03 -3.85 -3.40
CA GLU A 391 27.62 -3.76 -3.04
C GLU A 391 26.91 -5.12 -3.18
N ASN A 392 27.18 -5.84 -4.27
CA ASN A 392 26.69 -7.21 -4.44
C ASN A 392 27.22 -8.17 -3.35
N CYS A 393 28.46 -7.98 -2.90
CA CYS A 393 29.05 -8.78 -1.82
C CYS A 393 28.39 -8.48 -0.47
N PHE A 394 28.11 -7.21 -0.17
CA PHE A 394 27.44 -6.79 1.08
C PHE A 394 26.02 -7.34 1.17
N ASN A 395 25.33 -7.43 0.04
CA ASN A 395 23.95 -7.92 -0.05
C ASN A 395 23.84 -9.47 -0.19
N ASP A 396 24.95 -10.21 -0.12
CA ASP A 396 24.94 -11.68 -0.26
C ASP A 396 24.84 -12.36 1.11
N GLU A 397 23.65 -12.91 1.41
CA GLU A 397 23.37 -13.63 2.66
C GLU A 397 24.35 -14.79 2.93
N ASP A 398 24.83 -15.49 1.89
CA ASP A 398 25.76 -16.60 2.07
C ASP A 398 27.10 -16.06 2.62
N ILE A 399 27.53 -14.88 2.18
CA ILE A 399 28.75 -14.23 2.67
C ILE A 399 28.56 -13.80 4.11
N VAL A 400 27.45 -13.12 4.44
CA VAL A 400 27.15 -12.70 5.83
C VAL A 400 27.18 -13.89 6.80
N ILE A 401 26.62 -15.03 6.41
CA ILE A 401 26.54 -16.24 7.26
C ILE A 401 27.88 -16.98 7.35
N HIS A 402 28.66 -17.01 6.27
CA HIS A 402 29.80 -17.93 6.17
C HIS A 402 31.19 -17.29 6.25
N ILE A 403 31.32 -15.97 6.07
CA ILE A 403 32.59 -15.26 6.16
C ILE A 403 33.26 -15.47 7.53
N ASP A 404 34.58 -15.53 7.53
CA ASP A 404 35.44 -15.65 8.71
C ASP A 404 36.37 -14.44 8.85
N ASN A 405 37.18 -14.40 9.91
CA ASN A 405 38.10 -13.30 10.17
C ASN A 405 39.10 -13.04 9.02
N GLN A 406 39.53 -14.06 8.28
CA GLN A 406 40.50 -13.91 7.21
C GLN A 406 39.87 -13.16 6.03
N TYR A 407 38.71 -13.62 5.57
CA TYR A 407 38.00 -12.97 4.46
C TYR A 407 37.43 -11.61 4.85
N PHE A 408 37.01 -11.45 6.10
CA PHE A 408 36.58 -10.16 6.64
C PHE A 408 37.71 -9.12 6.53
N SER A 409 38.94 -9.46 6.94
CA SER A 409 40.07 -8.54 6.82
C SER A 409 40.35 -8.14 5.36
N ILE A 410 40.19 -9.06 4.41
CA ILE A 410 40.38 -8.77 2.98
C ILE A 410 39.28 -7.84 2.47
N LEU A 411 38.03 -8.10 2.83
CA LEU A 411 36.89 -7.26 2.46
C LEU A 411 37.06 -5.82 2.97
N ASN A 412 37.55 -5.64 4.21
CA ASN A 412 37.83 -4.32 4.78
C ASN A 412 38.89 -3.56 3.96
N SER A 413 39.95 -4.25 3.50
CA SER A 413 40.96 -3.68 2.62
C SER A 413 40.38 -3.31 1.26
N LYS A 414 39.53 -4.17 0.68
CA LYS A 414 38.86 -3.92 -0.61
C LYS A 414 37.91 -2.73 -0.57
N PHE A 415 37.14 -2.58 0.50
CA PHE A 415 36.32 -1.40 0.72
C PHE A 415 37.17 -0.14 0.66
N ARG A 416 38.26 -0.09 1.44
CA ARG A 416 39.17 1.06 1.50
C ARG A 416 39.81 1.37 0.14
N GLU A 417 40.25 0.34 -0.58
CA GLU A 417 40.82 0.49 -1.93
C GLU A 417 39.84 1.17 -2.90
N ILE A 418 38.58 0.74 -2.89
CA ILE A 418 37.56 1.20 -3.84
C ILE A 418 37.04 2.60 -3.51
N VAL A 419 36.91 2.95 -2.24
CA VAL A 419 36.51 4.32 -1.86
C VAL A 419 37.66 5.31 -2.00
N SER A 420 38.92 4.85 -1.92
CA SER A 420 40.10 5.71 -2.05
C SER A 420 40.16 6.38 -3.43
N GLY A 421 39.98 7.70 -3.47
CA GLY A 421 40.06 8.51 -4.69
C GLY A 421 38.76 8.60 -5.50
N ASN A 422 37.66 8.03 -5.01
CA ASN A 422 36.32 8.29 -5.55
C ASN A 422 35.62 9.32 -4.64
N HIS A 423 35.07 10.39 -5.21
CA HIS A 423 34.34 11.43 -4.47
C HIS A 423 32.93 11.66 -5.03
N SER A 424 32.41 10.70 -5.79
CA SER A 424 31.04 10.74 -6.29
C SER A 424 30.02 10.68 -5.15
N ILE A 425 28.91 11.39 -5.31
CA ILE A 425 27.75 11.31 -4.40
C ILE A 425 27.22 9.88 -4.21
N THR A 426 27.43 9.00 -5.20
CA THR A 426 27.01 7.60 -5.15
C THR A 426 27.74 6.79 -4.09
N ILE A 427 28.88 7.24 -3.57
CA ILE A 427 29.63 6.54 -2.52
C ILE A 427 28.88 6.53 -1.19
N ALA A 428 28.01 7.52 -0.95
CA ALA A 428 27.21 7.56 0.27
C ALA A 428 26.34 6.30 0.44
N SER A 429 25.80 5.74 -0.65
CA SER A 429 25.07 4.47 -0.59
C SER A 429 26.00 3.30 -0.26
N LEU A 430 27.22 3.27 -0.79
CA LEU A 430 28.17 2.20 -0.50
C LEU A 430 28.59 2.19 0.98
N PHE A 431 28.79 3.35 1.60
CA PHE A 431 29.04 3.46 3.05
C PHE A 431 27.85 2.94 3.87
N LEU A 432 26.61 3.25 3.45
CA LEU A 432 25.40 2.76 4.08
C LEU A 432 25.29 1.23 3.99
N GLU A 433 25.42 0.66 2.79
CA GLU A 433 25.33 -0.78 2.58
C GLU A 433 26.43 -1.54 3.33
N TYR A 434 27.63 -0.99 3.40
CA TYR A 434 28.70 -1.61 4.18
C TYR A 434 28.42 -1.58 5.69
N MET A 435 27.89 -0.46 6.21
CA MET A 435 27.52 -0.37 7.63
C MET A 435 26.38 -1.35 7.98
N LYS A 436 25.38 -1.50 7.10
CA LYS A 436 24.33 -2.51 7.24
C LYS A 436 24.91 -3.93 7.26
N PHE A 437 25.81 -4.24 6.32
CA PHE A 437 26.51 -5.53 6.30
C PHE A 437 27.22 -5.83 7.62
N LEU A 438 27.94 -4.85 8.20
CA LEU A 438 28.61 -5.02 9.49
C LEU A 438 27.63 -5.28 10.64
N ILE A 439 26.48 -4.58 10.65
CA ILE A 439 25.42 -4.79 11.64
C ILE A 439 24.85 -6.21 11.54
N GLU A 440 24.57 -6.70 10.33
CA GLU A 440 24.09 -8.05 10.11
C GLU A 440 25.14 -9.11 10.48
N LEU A 441 26.41 -8.84 10.12
CA LEU A 441 27.54 -9.70 10.44
C LEU A 441 27.77 -9.87 11.94
N ASN A 442 27.30 -8.94 12.78
CA ASN A 442 27.41 -9.06 14.24
C ASN A 442 26.67 -10.30 14.81
N ARG A 443 25.77 -10.91 14.02
CA ARG A 443 25.10 -12.19 14.34
C ARG A 443 25.95 -13.42 14.00
N ASN A 444 26.97 -13.27 13.13
CA ASN A 444 27.87 -14.34 12.73
C ASN A 444 28.86 -14.67 13.86
N GLN A 445 29.06 -15.96 14.14
CA GLN A 445 29.94 -16.45 15.21
C GLN A 445 31.39 -16.69 14.76
N LYS A 446 31.67 -16.63 13.46
CA LYS A 446 32.97 -16.91 12.84
C LYS A 446 33.88 -15.68 12.73
N VAL A 447 33.33 -14.48 12.96
CA VAL A 447 34.06 -13.22 12.99
C VAL A 447 34.08 -12.68 14.41
N GLU A 448 35.23 -12.19 14.86
CA GLU A 448 35.35 -11.58 16.19
C GLU A 448 34.52 -10.30 16.28
N ARG A 449 33.59 -10.23 17.23
CA ARG A 449 32.73 -9.04 17.42
C ARG A 449 33.54 -7.76 17.63
N SER A 450 34.64 -7.83 18.37
CA SER A 450 35.54 -6.69 18.56
C SER A 450 36.15 -6.19 17.26
N ALA A 451 36.40 -7.07 16.27
CA ALA A 451 36.90 -6.66 14.97
C ALA A 451 35.82 -5.94 14.15
N ILE A 452 34.56 -6.39 14.24
CA ILE A 452 33.40 -5.73 13.60
C ILE A 452 33.21 -4.34 14.21
N ASP A 453 33.16 -4.23 15.54
CA ASP A 453 32.99 -2.95 16.23
C ASP A 453 34.10 -1.95 15.88
N LEU A 454 35.37 -2.41 15.86
CA LEU A 454 36.50 -1.58 15.45
C LEU A 454 36.39 -1.11 14.00
N GLU A 455 35.88 -1.94 13.10
CA GLU A 455 35.72 -1.58 11.70
C GLU A 455 34.58 -0.57 11.51
N MET A 456 33.44 -0.75 12.19
CA MET A 456 32.34 0.23 12.21
C MET A 456 32.84 1.61 12.65
N MET A 457 33.65 1.68 13.72
CA MET A 457 34.25 2.94 14.18
C MET A 457 35.18 3.57 13.13
N LYS A 458 36.01 2.75 12.46
CA LYS A 458 36.94 3.25 11.44
C LYS A 458 36.21 3.81 10.22
N ILE A 459 35.14 3.16 9.76
CA ILE A 459 34.38 3.60 8.59
C ILE A 459 33.62 4.89 8.90
N GLN A 460 33.04 5.00 10.10
CA GLN A 460 32.41 6.23 10.56
C GLN A 460 33.41 7.40 10.56
N GLN A 461 34.60 7.20 11.14
CA GLN A 461 35.65 8.24 11.17
C GLN A 461 36.16 8.59 9.77
N MET A 462 36.28 7.60 8.88
CA MET A 462 36.69 7.80 7.49
C MET A 462 35.65 8.66 6.76
N TRP A 463 34.36 8.36 6.91
CA TRP A 463 33.30 9.19 6.36
C TRP A 463 33.39 10.64 6.83
N GLU A 464 33.40 10.84 8.14
CA GLU A 464 33.33 12.17 8.77
C GLU A 464 34.54 13.05 8.40
N LYS A 465 35.74 12.47 8.41
CA LYS A 465 36.99 13.24 8.24
C LYS A 465 37.42 13.38 6.78
N GLU A 466 37.10 12.43 5.92
CA GLU A 466 37.66 12.36 4.57
C GLU A 466 36.62 12.55 3.46
N PHE A 467 35.39 12.04 3.62
CA PHE A 467 34.39 12.00 2.53
C PHE A 467 33.30 13.04 2.65
N TYR A 468 32.74 13.26 3.85
CA TYR A 468 31.57 14.10 4.04
C TYR A 468 31.74 15.51 3.42
N TYR A 469 32.84 16.19 3.75
CA TYR A 469 33.07 17.55 3.26
C TYR A 469 33.37 17.62 1.77
N GLU A 470 34.05 16.62 1.19
CA GLU A 470 34.36 16.59 -0.24
C GLU A 470 33.10 16.29 -1.06
N ILE A 471 32.33 15.26 -0.68
CA ILE A 471 31.09 14.90 -1.37
C ILE A 471 30.05 16.03 -1.25
N SER A 472 29.98 16.71 -0.11
CA SER A 472 29.05 17.82 0.08
C SER A 472 29.32 19.00 -0.86
N LYS A 473 30.54 19.19 -1.36
CA LYS A 473 30.88 20.24 -2.35
C LYS A 473 30.39 19.89 -3.76
N GLU A 474 30.28 18.61 -4.08
CA GLU A 474 29.79 18.12 -5.39
C GLU A 474 28.26 18.21 -5.53
N LEU A 475 27.55 18.52 -4.44
CA LEU A 475 26.11 18.78 -4.50
C LEU A 475 25.82 20.06 -5.31
N ASN A 476 25.02 19.91 -6.36
CA ASN A 476 24.47 21.07 -7.08
C ASN A 476 23.35 21.71 -6.26
N PRO A 477 23.51 22.96 -5.78
CA PRO A 477 22.43 23.63 -5.08
C PRO A 477 21.32 23.98 -6.08
N ILE A 478 20.12 23.49 -5.84
CA ILE A 478 18.93 24.03 -6.49
C ILE A 478 18.44 25.18 -5.61
N SER A 479 18.68 26.42 -6.06
CA SER A 479 18.22 27.61 -5.38
C SER A 479 17.06 28.25 -6.12
N LYS A 480 16.16 28.88 -5.36
CA LYS A 480 15.08 29.71 -5.86
C LYS A 480 15.05 30.99 -5.06
N GLU A 481 15.16 32.12 -5.73
CA GLU A 481 15.02 33.43 -5.08
C GLU A 481 13.54 33.81 -4.95
N MET A 482 13.17 34.34 -3.79
CA MET A 482 11.85 34.89 -3.52
C MET A 482 12.02 36.29 -2.92
N GLN A 483 11.26 37.25 -3.43
CA GLN A 483 11.16 38.57 -2.82
C GLN A 483 9.91 38.62 -1.94
N ILE A 484 10.07 39.10 -0.71
CA ILE A 484 9.00 39.25 0.27
C ILE A 484 8.91 40.72 0.65
N ASN A 485 7.70 41.24 0.77
CA ASN A 485 7.48 42.62 1.17
C ASN A 485 7.93 42.83 2.63
N SER A 486 8.64 43.92 2.91
CA SER A 486 9.08 44.24 4.28
C SER A 486 7.91 44.36 5.26
N LYS A 487 6.75 44.85 4.80
CA LYS A 487 5.54 44.91 5.62
C LYS A 487 5.07 43.52 6.05
N ASP A 488 5.09 42.54 5.15
CA ASP A 488 4.67 41.16 5.46
C ASP A 488 5.64 40.52 6.47
N LEU A 489 6.93 40.86 6.41
CA LEU A 489 7.93 40.44 7.40
C LEU A 489 7.68 41.08 8.77
N ASP A 490 7.38 42.38 8.81
CA ASP A 490 7.06 43.09 10.06
C ASP A 490 5.80 42.53 10.71
N ASP A 491 4.77 42.26 9.91
CA ASP A 491 3.50 41.66 10.35
C ASP A 491 3.74 40.25 10.91
N LEU A 492 4.52 39.40 10.24
CA LEU A 492 4.91 38.07 10.75
C LEU A 492 5.67 38.15 12.08
N ASN A 493 6.68 39.03 12.17
CA ASN A 493 7.50 39.21 13.37
C ASN A 493 6.69 39.76 14.55
N LYS A 494 5.62 40.51 14.28
CA LYS A 494 4.66 40.93 15.30
C LYS A 494 3.74 39.78 15.69
N GLU A 495 3.18 39.07 14.72
CA GLU A 495 2.18 38.03 14.95
C GLU A 495 2.77 36.83 15.71
N ILE A 496 4.00 36.41 15.42
CA ILE A 496 4.64 35.31 16.16
C ILE A 496 4.83 35.61 17.66
N LYS A 497 4.88 36.89 18.05
CA LYS A 497 4.94 37.28 19.47
C LYS A 497 3.57 37.33 20.13
N THR A 498 2.60 37.89 19.42
CA THR A 498 1.27 38.16 19.99
C THR A 498 0.32 36.98 19.87
N ASN A 499 0.48 36.15 18.83
CA ASN A 499 -0.36 35.01 18.53
C ASN A 499 0.42 33.86 17.83
N PRO A 500 1.46 33.29 18.49
CA PRO A 500 2.23 32.19 17.90
C PRO A 500 1.38 30.98 17.52
N ILE A 501 0.32 30.64 18.27
CA ILE A 501 -0.59 29.53 17.94
C ILE A 501 -1.25 29.75 16.57
N GLY A 502 -1.73 30.97 16.28
CA GLY A 502 -2.34 31.30 14.98
C GLY A 502 -1.38 31.12 13.81
N VAL A 503 -0.13 31.58 13.97
CA VAL A 503 0.93 31.39 12.97
C VAL A 503 1.15 29.91 12.69
N ILE A 504 1.39 29.09 13.72
CA ILE A 504 1.65 27.65 13.53
C ILE A 504 0.45 26.91 12.91
N THR A 505 -0.77 27.26 13.32
CA THR A 505 -2.00 26.67 12.76
C THR A 505 -2.11 26.95 11.26
N SER A 506 -1.68 28.12 10.80
CA SER A 506 -1.67 28.46 9.37
C SER A 506 -0.65 27.65 8.57
N LEU A 507 0.47 27.25 9.18
CA LEU A 507 1.53 26.46 8.54
C LEU A 507 1.13 25.00 8.38
N ASN A 508 0.57 24.41 9.43
CA ASN A 508 0.20 23.00 9.45
C ASN A 508 -1.21 22.82 10.02
N ARG A 509 -2.20 22.88 9.13
CA ARG A 509 -3.59 22.53 9.48
C ARG A 509 -3.70 21.02 9.69
N LEU A 510 -3.97 20.64 10.93
CA LEU A 510 -4.11 19.25 11.39
C LEU A 510 -5.58 18.87 11.69
N ASP A 511 -6.53 19.67 11.19
CA ASP A 511 -7.92 19.25 11.05
C ASP A 511 -8.08 18.29 9.86
N ASP A 512 -9.22 17.60 9.78
CA ASP A 512 -9.46 16.58 8.75
C ASP A 512 -9.30 17.15 7.33
N ASP A 513 -9.86 18.32 7.07
CA ASP A 513 -9.74 19.00 5.77
C ASP A 513 -8.28 19.36 5.44
N GLY A 514 -7.54 19.86 6.43
CA GLY A 514 -6.12 20.18 6.31
C GLY A 514 -5.29 18.95 5.99
N ILE A 515 -5.50 17.86 6.72
CA ILE A 515 -4.80 16.59 6.47
C ILE A 515 -5.20 16.03 5.10
N VAL A 516 -6.49 15.96 4.74
CA VAL A 516 -6.95 15.49 3.42
C VAL A 516 -6.30 16.29 2.30
N LYS A 517 -6.19 17.62 2.42
CA LYS A 517 -5.54 18.46 1.42
C LYS A 517 -4.05 18.13 1.29
N GLN A 518 -3.35 17.89 2.40
CA GLN A 518 -1.94 17.48 2.38
C GLN A 518 -1.78 16.11 1.71
N LEU A 519 -2.58 15.12 2.12
CA LEU A 519 -2.52 13.76 1.55
C LEU A 519 -2.85 13.74 0.05
N LYS A 520 -3.79 14.59 -0.41
CA LYS A 520 -4.08 14.76 -1.84
C LYS A 520 -2.84 15.22 -2.61
N THR A 521 -2.15 16.26 -2.14
CA THR A 521 -0.90 16.74 -2.77
C THR A 521 0.15 15.63 -2.86
N PHE A 522 0.31 14.82 -1.81
CA PHE A 522 1.28 13.71 -1.83
C PHE A 522 0.86 12.59 -2.79
N SER A 523 -0.43 12.25 -2.80
CA SER A 523 -1.04 11.30 -3.73
C SER A 523 -0.81 11.70 -5.20
N ASP A 524 -0.95 12.99 -5.51
CA ASP A 524 -0.79 13.51 -6.88
C ASP A 524 0.69 13.43 -7.35
N HIS A 525 1.63 13.35 -6.42
CA HIS A 525 3.07 13.22 -6.66
C HIS A 525 3.66 11.91 -6.08
N ALA A 526 2.89 10.82 -6.13
CA ALA A 526 3.20 9.52 -5.51
C ALA A 526 4.63 9.00 -5.77
N MET A 527 5.20 9.25 -6.95
CA MET A 527 6.55 8.81 -7.29
C MET A 527 7.60 9.33 -6.30
N LEU A 528 7.45 10.54 -5.77
CA LEU A 528 8.39 11.11 -4.80
C LEU A 528 8.41 10.35 -3.46
N SER A 529 7.34 9.64 -3.13
CA SER A 529 7.24 8.82 -1.91
C SER A 529 7.92 7.45 -2.06
N TYR A 530 8.21 7.01 -3.29
CA TYR A 530 8.87 5.72 -3.58
C TYR A 530 10.37 5.86 -3.90
N VAL A 531 10.87 7.09 -4.10
CA VAL A 531 12.31 7.32 -4.29
C VAL A 531 13.01 7.30 -2.93
N SER A 532 14.07 6.49 -2.82
CA SER A 532 14.95 6.48 -1.65
C SER A 532 15.72 7.79 -1.54
N VAL A 533 15.73 8.38 -0.35
CA VAL A 533 16.45 9.62 -0.06
C VAL A 533 17.58 9.31 0.91
N ILE A 534 18.81 9.67 0.54
CA ILE A 534 19.98 9.59 1.41
C ILE A 534 20.27 10.99 1.94
N ILE A 535 20.24 11.13 3.27
CA ILE A 535 20.60 12.36 3.96
C ILE A 535 22.07 12.26 4.34
N MET A 536 22.88 13.19 3.84
CA MET A 536 24.30 13.27 4.20
C MET A 536 24.44 14.06 5.50
N LYS A 537 24.93 13.40 6.56
CA LYS A 537 25.32 14.05 7.82
C LYS A 537 26.83 13.94 8.04
N PRO A 538 27.43 14.85 8.83
CA PRO A 538 28.85 14.77 9.17
C PRO A 538 29.23 13.43 9.79
N GLN A 539 28.43 12.91 10.72
CA GLN A 539 28.76 11.68 11.42
C GLN A 539 28.69 10.46 10.51
N PHE A 540 27.60 10.31 9.74
CA PHE A 540 27.40 9.21 8.78
C PHE A 540 26.23 9.54 7.82
N PRO A 541 26.19 9.02 6.58
CA PRO A 541 24.98 9.10 5.76
C PRO A 541 23.85 8.27 6.38
N GLU A 542 22.61 8.65 6.12
CA GLU A 542 21.41 7.96 6.62
C GLU A 542 20.36 7.82 5.50
N ILE A 543 19.58 6.74 5.53
CA ILE A 543 18.41 6.60 4.67
C ILE A 543 17.22 7.21 5.38
N GLU A 544 16.47 8.03 4.66
CA GLU A 544 15.27 8.62 5.20
C GLU A 544 14.14 7.59 5.26
N GLU A 545 13.87 7.12 6.48
CA GLU A 545 12.81 6.18 6.79
C GLU A 545 12.00 6.69 7.99
N ILE A 546 10.79 6.15 8.14
CA ILE A 546 9.93 6.48 9.27
C ILE A 546 9.92 5.35 10.29
N ILE A 547 10.17 5.69 11.55
CA ILE A 547 10.16 4.75 12.67
C ILE A 547 8.94 5.02 13.53
N ILE A 548 7.93 4.16 13.43
CA ILE A 548 6.70 4.29 14.22
C ILE A 548 6.86 3.48 15.51
N LYS A 549 7.10 4.17 16.62
CA LYS A 549 7.14 3.55 17.96
C LYS A 549 5.72 3.39 18.50
N GLU A 550 5.47 2.27 19.20
CA GLU A 550 4.23 2.12 19.98
C GLU A 550 4.10 3.24 21.02
N ASN A 551 2.88 3.74 21.23
CA ASN A 551 2.59 4.85 22.14
C ASN A 551 3.43 6.10 21.83
N SER A 552 3.36 6.60 20.60
CA SER A 552 4.00 7.84 20.17
C SER A 552 3.01 8.75 19.44
N VAL A 553 3.33 10.04 19.30
CA VAL A 553 2.52 10.97 18.48
C VAL A 553 2.43 10.48 17.03
N ASP A 554 3.49 9.87 16.50
CA ASP A 554 3.48 9.27 15.17
C ASP A 554 2.48 8.12 15.05
N SER A 555 2.34 7.30 16.10
CA SER A 555 1.32 6.24 16.12
C SER A 555 -0.11 6.77 16.13
N LEU A 556 -0.36 7.93 16.78
CA LEU A 556 -1.67 8.59 16.75
C LEU A 556 -1.94 9.23 15.38
N LEU A 557 -0.92 9.88 14.80
CA LEU A 557 -1.03 10.47 13.46
C LEU A 557 -1.21 9.39 12.39
N TYR A 558 -0.54 8.25 12.52
CA TYR A 558 -0.74 7.06 11.69
C TYR A 558 -2.20 6.60 11.72
N LYS A 559 -2.77 6.39 12.92
CA LYS A 559 -4.19 6.02 13.08
C LYS A 559 -5.12 7.05 12.44
N LYS A 560 -4.81 8.34 12.58
CA LYS A 560 -5.60 9.41 11.95
C LYS A 560 -5.51 9.36 10.42
N ILE A 561 -4.33 9.09 9.86
CA ILE A 561 -4.14 8.89 8.40
C ILE A 561 -4.93 7.67 7.93
N GLU A 562 -4.90 6.55 8.65
CA GLU A 562 -5.70 5.36 8.31
C GLU A 562 -7.20 5.68 8.31
N SER A 563 -7.69 6.38 9.34
CA SER A 563 -9.09 6.82 9.41
C SER A 563 -9.46 7.73 8.23
N ILE A 564 -8.62 8.73 7.92
CA ILE A 564 -8.84 9.65 6.80
C ILE A 564 -8.78 8.93 5.45
N THR A 565 -7.83 8.02 5.25
CA THR A 565 -7.73 7.25 4.01
C THR A 565 -8.89 6.28 3.83
N LYS A 566 -9.43 5.73 4.91
CA LYS A 566 -10.66 4.93 4.88
C LYS A 566 -11.89 5.78 4.53
N GLN A 567 -12.03 6.96 5.12
CA GLN A 567 -13.19 7.83 4.92
C GLN A 567 -13.16 8.62 3.60
N TYR A 568 -12.01 9.20 3.28
CA TYR A 568 -11.80 10.14 2.17
C TYR A 568 -10.90 9.58 1.07
N GLY A 569 -10.59 8.29 1.08
CA GLY A 569 -9.68 7.66 0.10
C GLY A 569 -10.14 7.77 -1.36
N TYR A 570 -11.41 8.10 -1.63
CA TYR A 570 -11.88 8.41 -2.97
C TYR A 570 -11.34 9.75 -3.51
N LYS A 571 -10.84 10.64 -2.64
CA LYS A 571 -10.24 11.93 -3.01
C LYS A 571 -8.80 11.77 -3.53
N PHE A 572 -8.13 10.67 -3.21
CA PHE A 572 -6.71 10.46 -3.54
C PHE A 572 -6.57 9.71 -4.86
N LEU A 573 -5.86 10.31 -5.81
CA LEU A 573 -5.56 9.73 -7.12
C LEU A 573 -4.75 8.44 -6.97
N ASN A 574 -3.71 8.48 -6.14
CA ASN A 574 -2.89 7.32 -5.78
C ASN A 574 -2.97 7.13 -4.27
N ARG A 575 -3.59 6.04 -3.84
CA ARG A 575 -3.63 5.67 -2.41
C ARG A 575 -2.27 5.12 -2.01
N LEU A 576 -1.56 5.87 -1.17
CA LEU A 576 -0.27 5.46 -0.61
C LEU A 576 -0.47 4.71 0.71
N PRO A 577 0.47 3.83 1.09
CA PRO A 577 0.52 3.28 2.45
C PRO A 577 0.61 4.40 3.50
N PRO A 578 -0.02 4.27 4.68
CA PRO A 578 -0.01 5.31 5.70
C PRO A 578 1.40 5.75 6.13
N GLU A 579 2.39 4.86 6.13
CA GLU A 579 3.80 5.16 6.45
C GLU A 579 4.39 6.17 5.47
N LYS A 580 4.05 6.04 4.18
CA LYS A 580 4.52 6.94 3.12
C LYS A 580 3.91 8.32 3.25
N TYR A 581 2.61 8.39 3.58
CA TYR A 581 1.95 9.65 3.89
C TYR A 581 2.56 10.32 5.11
N LEU A 582 2.78 9.57 6.19
CA LEU A 582 3.35 10.09 7.42
C LEU A 582 4.78 10.65 7.20
N LEU A 583 5.62 9.94 6.44
CA LEU A 583 6.94 10.42 6.04
C LEU A 583 6.86 11.75 5.26
N SER A 584 5.96 11.83 4.28
CA SER A 584 5.74 13.05 3.50
C SER A 584 5.19 14.21 4.35
N MET A 585 4.37 13.92 5.37
CA MET A 585 3.91 14.93 6.32
C MET A 585 5.06 15.51 7.14
N HIS A 586 5.99 14.67 7.62
CA HIS A 586 7.17 15.15 8.36
C HIS A 586 8.10 16.00 7.50
N ARG A 587 8.40 15.57 6.25
CA ARG A 587 9.16 16.40 5.29
C ARG A 587 8.52 17.76 5.09
N ASN A 588 7.21 17.77 4.77
CA ASN A 588 6.47 19.01 4.55
C ASN A 588 6.46 19.93 5.78
N PHE A 589 6.35 19.35 6.98
CA PHE A 589 6.45 20.10 8.24
C PHE A 589 7.83 20.75 8.41
N GLN A 590 8.90 19.98 8.22
CA GLN A 590 10.27 20.48 8.32
C GLN A 590 10.54 21.60 7.30
N ASP A 591 10.15 21.42 6.04
CA ASP A 591 10.35 22.40 4.98
C ASP A 591 9.64 23.72 5.27
N LYS A 592 8.35 23.65 5.64
CA LYS A 592 7.56 24.84 5.98
C LYS A 592 8.14 25.60 7.17
N ILE A 593 8.60 24.90 8.20
CA ILE A 593 9.20 25.53 9.38
C ILE A 593 10.52 26.18 9.04
N ARG A 594 11.40 25.50 8.27
CA ARG A 594 12.67 26.08 7.82
C ARG A 594 12.45 27.37 7.05
N ILE A 595 11.47 27.39 6.13
CA ILE A 595 11.10 28.60 5.39
C ILE A 595 10.63 29.69 6.35
N VAL A 596 9.62 29.45 7.18
CA VAL A 596 9.01 30.52 7.99
C VAL A 596 9.94 31.02 9.08
N VAL A 597 10.69 30.14 9.74
CA VAL A 597 11.64 30.52 10.78
C VAL A 597 12.81 31.33 10.23
N SER A 598 13.20 31.10 8.98
CA SER A 598 14.24 31.91 8.33
C SER A 598 13.83 33.37 8.15
N LEU A 599 12.52 33.68 8.13
CA LEU A 599 11.97 35.03 7.97
C LEU A 599 11.81 35.79 9.30
N ILE A 600 12.02 35.12 10.43
CA ILE A 600 11.86 35.71 11.77
C ILE A 600 13.19 36.30 12.23
N ASP A 601 13.16 37.52 12.77
CA ASP A 601 14.33 38.20 13.32
C ASP A 601 14.72 37.59 14.68
N THR A 602 15.94 37.05 14.74
CA THR A 602 16.51 36.37 15.91
C THR A 602 16.63 37.28 17.12
N ALA A 603 17.18 38.47 16.93
CA ALA A 603 17.47 39.39 18.02
C ALA A 603 16.17 39.92 18.63
N LEU A 604 15.20 40.21 17.77
CA LEU A 604 13.87 40.68 18.12
C LEU A 604 13.07 39.59 18.87
N LEU A 605 13.15 38.33 18.44
CA LEU A 605 12.49 37.21 19.12
C LEU A 605 13.14 36.89 20.48
N TYR A 606 14.47 36.84 20.53
CA TYR A 606 15.21 36.57 21.77
C TYR A 606 15.02 37.68 22.81
N ARG A 607 15.08 38.95 22.41
CA ARG A 607 14.79 40.09 23.32
C ARG A 607 13.37 40.03 23.87
N HIS A 608 12.40 39.60 23.07
CA HIS A 608 11.03 39.45 23.54
C HIS A 608 10.94 38.43 24.68
N LEU A 609 11.58 37.27 24.54
CA LEU A 609 11.64 36.27 25.61
C LEU A 609 12.42 36.81 26.83
N PHE A 610 13.57 37.44 26.62
CA PHE A 610 14.43 37.98 27.68
C PHE A 610 13.72 39.03 28.55
N HIS A 611 12.88 39.88 27.95
CA HIS A 611 12.15 40.93 28.67
C HIS A 611 10.75 40.51 29.14
N SER A 612 10.37 39.26 28.92
CA SER A 612 9.09 38.73 29.38
C SER A 612 9.23 38.07 30.75
N ASP A 613 8.16 38.05 31.54
CA ASP A 613 8.11 37.34 32.83
C ASP A 613 8.01 35.80 32.65
N ILE A 614 8.28 35.29 31.44
CA ILE A 614 8.20 33.87 31.10
C ILE A 614 9.38 33.11 31.73
N SER A 615 10.57 33.72 31.78
CA SER A 615 11.77 33.05 32.29
C SER A 615 11.81 33.04 33.82
N SER A 616 11.97 31.85 34.40
CA SER A 616 12.14 31.68 35.86
C SER A 616 13.58 31.89 36.34
N TYR A 617 14.52 32.17 35.43
CA TYR A 617 15.93 32.43 35.73
C TYR A 617 16.56 33.39 34.73
N ASP A 618 17.70 33.97 35.10
CA ASP A 618 18.45 34.89 34.25
C ASP A 618 19.00 34.18 33.01
N LEU A 619 18.66 34.69 31.84
CA LEU A 619 19.18 34.21 30.56
C LEU A 619 20.50 34.92 30.21
N ILE A 620 21.32 34.29 29.39
CA ILE A 620 22.54 34.92 28.85
C ILE A 620 22.14 36.16 28.03
N ASN A 621 22.74 37.31 28.34
CA ASN A 621 22.49 38.56 27.63
C ASN A 621 23.38 38.64 26.37
N ASN A 622 22.85 39.28 25.32
CA ASN A 622 23.44 39.52 24.00
C ASN A 622 23.44 38.31 23.03
N VAL A 623 22.89 38.52 21.82
CA VAL A 623 22.79 37.52 20.73
C VAL A 623 23.69 37.86 19.54
N GLU A 624 24.53 38.90 19.64
CA GLU A 624 25.45 39.31 18.57
C GLU A 624 26.47 38.21 18.22
N ASP A 625 26.82 37.35 19.18
CA ASP A 625 27.67 36.16 18.96
C ASP A 625 27.00 34.90 19.51
N LEU A 626 26.14 34.28 18.69
CA LEU A 626 25.32 33.15 19.09
C LEU A 626 26.18 31.91 19.42
N LYS A 627 26.19 31.55 20.71
CA LYS A 627 26.81 30.31 21.23
C LYS A 627 25.78 29.22 21.54
N ILE A 628 26.21 27.96 21.54
CA ILE A 628 25.41 26.80 21.98
C ILE A 628 24.80 26.96 23.38
N GLY A 629 25.48 27.71 24.26
CA GLY A 629 24.94 28.08 25.57
C GLY A 629 23.60 28.82 25.50
N HIS A 630 23.39 29.64 24.46
CA HIS A 630 22.14 30.38 24.28
C HIS A 630 20.96 29.50 23.93
N LEU A 631 21.20 28.39 23.21
CA LEU A 631 20.19 27.40 22.89
C LEU A 631 19.94 26.47 24.09
N THR A 632 21.01 25.91 24.64
CA THR A 632 20.91 24.88 25.69
C THR A 632 20.31 25.39 26.99
N GLN A 633 20.48 26.67 27.32
CA GLN A 633 19.77 27.29 28.45
C GLN A 633 18.25 27.33 28.25
N LEU A 634 17.72 27.24 27.03
CA LEU A 634 16.28 27.32 26.79
C LEU A 634 15.58 25.98 26.99
N PHE A 635 16.31 24.85 26.94
CA PHE A 635 15.69 23.55 27.16
C PHE A 635 15.10 23.43 28.56
N PRO A 636 15.83 23.71 29.67
CA PRO A 636 15.23 23.66 31.00
C PRO A 636 14.00 24.58 31.15
N LEU A 637 14.03 25.78 30.54
CA LEU A 637 12.89 26.71 30.54
C LEU A 637 11.66 26.12 29.86
N LEU A 638 11.82 25.57 28.64
CA LEU A 638 10.72 24.89 27.94
C LEU A 638 10.20 23.70 28.76
N GLU A 639 11.10 22.90 29.32
CA GLU A 639 10.73 21.74 30.11
C GLU A 639 9.96 22.12 31.39
N LEU A 640 10.30 23.24 32.03
CA LEU A 640 9.54 23.79 33.16
C LEU A 640 8.13 24.21 32.72
N LYS A 641 8.01 24.94 31.61
CA LYS A 641 6.70 25.36 31.08
C LYS A 641 5.81 24.18 30.69
N ILE A 642 6.38 23.12 30.13
CA ILE A 642 5.63 21.87 29.86
C ILE A 642 5.11 21.24 31.17
N ARG A 643 5.91 21.28 32.25
CA ARG A 643 5.50 20.76 33.56
C ARG A 643 4.40 21.63 34.19
N ASP A 644 4.50 22.94 34.06
CA ASP A 644 3.47 23.88 34.51
C ASP A 644 2.14 23.60 33.80
N LEU A 645 2.17 23.51 32.47
CA LEU A 645 1.00 23.12 31.67
C LEU A 645 0.43 21.77 32.12
N SER A 646 1.28 20.75 32.30
CA SER A 646 0.82 19.42 32.73
C SER A 646 0.15 19.45 34.10
N THR A 647 0.70 20.23 35.04
CA THR A 647 0.16 20.35 36.40
C THR A 647 -1.21 21.04 36.36
N LEU A 648 -1.34 22.07 35.53
CA LEU A 648 -2.55 22.87 35.39
C LEU A 648 -3.74 22.07 34.87
N ILE A 649 -3.50 21.08 34.00
CA ILE A 649 -4.54 20.16 33.48
C ILE A 649 -4.68 18.88 34.34
N GLY A 650 -4.04 18.81 35.50
CA GLY A 650 -4.16 17.67 36.44
C GLY A 650 -3.26 16.47 36.16
N LEU A 651 -2.32 16.57 35.21
CA LEU A 651 -1.33 15.54 34.94
C LEU A 651 -0.12 15.71 35.86
N SER A 652 0.13 14.73 36.73
CA SER A 652 1.26 14.80 37.66
C SER A 652 2.62 14.82 36.91
N PRO A 653 3.49 15.82 37.16
CA PRO A 653 4.80 15.91 36.53
C PRO A 653 5.81 14.91 37.10
N TYR A 654 5.44 14.09 38.10
CA TYR A 654 6.33 13.17 38.80
C TYR A 654 6.13 11.70 38.40
N LYS A 655 7.21 10.92 38.38
CA LYS A 655 7.17 9.47 38.18
C LYS A 655 6.39 8.82 39.34
N LYS A 656 5.62 7.78 39.00
CA LYS A 656 4.70 7.08 39.94
C LYS A 656 5.19 5.67 40.31
N TYR A 657 6.45 5.33 40.04
CA TYR A 657 7.04 4.05 40.45
C TYR A 657 7.74 4.19 41.80
N LEU A 658 7.60 3.20 42.68
CA LEU A 658 8.19 3.21 44.03
C LEU A 658 9.71 3.38 44.03
N SER A 659 10.41 2.97 42.97
CA SER A 659 11.87 3.07 42.87
C SER A 659 12.38 4.48 42.54
N ASN A 660 11.53 5.37 42.01
CA ASN A 660 11.90 6.72 41.57
C ASN A 660 10.77 7.74 41.76
N PHE A 661 9.96 7.54 42.81
CA PHE A 661 8.84 8.42 43.12
C PHE A 661 9.37 9.85 43.39
N MET A 662 8.65 10.86 42.90
CA MET A 662 9.03 12.29 42.95
C MET A 662 10.19 12.73 42.03
N GLU A 663 10.80 11.84 41.25
CA GLU A 663 11.58 12.30 40.09
C GLU A 663 10.66 12.88 39.02
N PHE A 664 11.10 13.92 38.31
CA PHE A 664 10.34 14.46 37.19
C PHE A 664 10.19 13.44 36.07
N ARG A 665 8.99 13.38 35.49
CA ARG A 665 8.73 12.71 34.22
C ARG A 665 9.45 13.44 33.10
N ASP A 666 9.77 12.69 32.05
CA ASP A 666 10.33 13.27 30.84
C ASP A 666 9.28 14.20 30.18
N PRO A 667 9.68 15.43 29.78
CA PRO A 667 8.78 16.40 29.15
C PRO A 667 8.11 15.87 27.88
N SER A 668 8.80 15.05 27.07
CA SER A 668 8.20 14.44 25.88
C SER A 668 7.07 13.48 26.24
N SER A 669 7.22 12.75 27.35
CA SER A 669 6.18 11.84 27.86
C SER A 669 4.98 12.60 28.42
N LEU A 670 5.20 13.76 29.05
CA LEU A 670 4.12 14.64 29.48
C LEU A 670 3.35 15.17 28.27
N LEU A 671 4.02 15.80 27.30
CA LEU A 671 3.38 16.29 26.08
C LEU A 671 2.63 15.20 25.32
N LEU A 672 3.25 14.03 25.14
CA LEU A 672 2.61 12.89 24.50
C LEU A 672 1.29 12.53 25.20
N LYS A 673 1.29 12.47 26.54
CA LYS A 673 0.09 12.12 27.29
C LYS A 673 -1.03 13.16 27.09
N ILE A 674 -0.68 14.45 27.07
CA ILE A 674 -1.65 15.53 26.81
C ILE A 674 -2.24 15.41 25.39
N ILE A 675 -1.38 15.22 24.39
CA ILE A 675 -1.80 15.04 22.99
C ILE A 675 -2.68 13.81 22.86
N GLN A 676 -2.31 12.71 23.52
CA GLN A 676 -3.07 11.48 23.53
C GLN A 676 -4.45 11.66 24.17
N ASP A 677 -4.54 12.30 25.32
CA ASP A 677 -5.81 12.53 26.02
C ASP A 677 -6.76 13.37 25.16
N VAL A 678 -6.26 14.45 24.54
CA VAL A 678 -7.04 15.28 23.62
C VAL A 678 -7.49 14.49 22.38
N TYR A 679 -6.60 13.67 21.81
CA TYR A 679 -6.93 12.86 20.64
C TYR A 679 -7.93 11.74 20.96
N GLU A 680 -7.81 11.08 22.12
CA GLU A 680 -8.76 10.06 22.58
C GLU A 680 -10.15 10.66 22.84
N GLU A 681 -10.23 11.90 23.29
CA GLU A 681 -11.51 12.59 23.52
C GLU A 681 -12.15 13.16 22.25
N THR A 682 -11.34 13.67 21.31
CA THR A 682 -11.85 14.46 20.16
C THR A 682 -11.64 13.80 18.79
N GLU A 683 -10.84 12.73 18.73
CA GLU A 683 -10.37 12.09 17.50
C GLU A 683 -9.74 13.07 16.49
N SER A 684 -9.20 14.19 16.98
CA SER A 684 -8.73 15.31 16.18
C SER A 684 -7.51 16.01 16.80
N PHE A 685 -6.68 16.61 15.95
CA PHE A 685 -5.56 17.45 16.37
C PHE A 685 -5.84 18.94 16.16
N ALA A 686 -7.05 19.31 15.71
CA ALA A 686 -7.39 20.67 15.30
C ALA A 686 -7.18 21.73 16.40
N ASN A 687 -7.36 21.33 17.67
CA ASN A 687 -7.27 22.25 18.82
C ASN A 687 -5.88 22.32 19.46
N ILE A 688 -4.96 21.44 19.05
CA ILE A 688 -3.61 21.31 19.63
C ILE A 688 -2.46 21.40 18.58
N PRO A 689 -2.53 22.30 17.58
CA PRO A 689 -1.47 22.42 16.57
C PRO A 689 -0.13 22.89 17.16
N ASP A 690 -0.18 23.65 18.25
CA ASP A 690 0.95 24.07 19.07
C ASP A 690 1.65 22.89 19.77
N LEU A 691 0.91 21.99 20.45
CA LEU A 691 1.50 20.85 21.15
C LEU A 691 2.11 19.87 20.14
N MET A 692 1.43 19.67 19.01
CA MET A 692 1.96 18.90 17.88
C MET A 692 3.24 19.52 17.32
N PHE A 693 3.28 20.85 17.18
CA PHE A 693 4.48 21.57 16.76
C PHE A 693 5.62 21.39 17.77
N VAL A 694 5.39 21.64 19.06
CA VAL A 694 6.43 21.54 20.10
C VAL A 694 6.97 20.12 20.16
N TYR A 695 6.09 19.10 20.13
CA TYR A 695 6.52 17.71 20.14
C TYR A 695 7.37 17.37 18.91
N ASN A 696 6.90 17.70 17.71
CA ASN A 696 7.61 17.38 16.47
C ASN A 696 8.92 18.17 16.32
N ALA A 697 8.95 19.43 16.72
CA ALA A 697 10.12 20.27 16.64
C ALA A 697 11.21 19.86 17.65
N MET A 698 10.81 19.58 18.90
CA MET A 698 11.77 19.43 20.00
C MET A 698 12.12 17.98 20.31
N TYR A 699 11.19 17.03 20.17
CA TYR A 699 11.31 15.69 20.75
C TYR A 699 11.09 14.53 19.77
N ASN A 700 10.44 14.75 18.62
CA ASN A 700 10.13 13.66 17.69
C ASN A 700 11.34 13.29 16.82
N HIS A 701 11.76 12.03 16.91
CA HIS A 701 12.86 11.46 16.13
C HIS A 701 12.63 11.48 14.61
N ASN A 702 11.39 11.36 14.15
CA ASN A 702 11.05 11.40 12.72
C ASN A 702 10.98 12.83 12.15
N SER A 703 11.26 13.85 12.97
CA SER A 703 11.12 15.25 12.60
C SER A 703 12.38 16.05 12.96
N LEU A 704 12.30 17.22 13.60
CA LEU A 704 13.48 18.07 13.85
C LEU A 704 14.29 17.61 15.06
N ASN A 705 13.66 17.02 16.08
CA ASN A 705 14.31 16.46 17.28
C ASN A 705 15.36 17.37 17.95
N ILE A 706 15.16 18.70 17.91
CA ILE A 706 16.19 19.71 18.22
C ILE A 706 16.85 19.46 19.59
N ARG A 707 16.05 19.13 20.61
CA ARG A 707 16.56 18.94 21.98
C ARG A 707 17.56 17.80 22.05
N ASN A 708 17.24 16.64 21.47
CA ASN A 708 18.11 15.46 21.56
C ASN A 708 19.32 15.59 20.64
N GLU A 709 19.14 16.09 19.41
CA GLU A 709 20.27 16.27 18.49
C GLU A 709 21.30 17.28 19.04
N ALA A 710 20.85 18.36 19.68
CA ALA A 710 21.74 19.34 20.30
C ALA A 710 22.43 18.79 21.57
N ILE A 711 21.68 18.18 22.50
CA ILE A 711 22.25 17.65 23.77
C ILE A 711 23.24 16.51 23.52
N HIS A 712 23.00 15.68 22.51
CA HIS A 712 23.91 14.60 22.14
C HIS A 712 25.01 15.02 21.16
N ALA A 713 25.19 16.34 20.94
CA ALA A 713 26.23 16.91 20.08
C ALA A 713 26.22 16.36 18.64
N ARG A 714 25.03 16.16 18.06
CA ARG A 714 24.85 15.66 16.69
C ARG A 714 24.59 16.77 15.68
N ASP A 715 23.68 17.69 15.98
CA ASP A 715 23.32 18.84 15.12
C ASP A 715 23.00 20.09 15.96
N TYR A 716 22.73 21.22 15.30
CA TYR A 716 22.35 22.51 15.88
C TYR A 716 23.43 23.15 16.77
N LEU A 717 24.70 22.88 16.46
CA LEU A 717 25.83 23.29 17.31
C LEU A 717 26.43 24.66 16.93
N SER A 718 26.27 25.11 15.68
CA SER A 718 26.84 26.37 15.18
C SER A 718 26.15 26.90 13.93
N GLY A 719 26.39 28.18 13.60
CA GLY A 719 25.94 28.80 12.34
C GLY A 719 24.42 28.87 12.20
N GLY A 720 23.92 28.76 10.95
CA GLY A 720 22.49 28.87 10.66
C GLY A 720 21.63 27.78 11.29
N SER A 721 22.15 26.58 11.54
CA SER A 721 21.39 25.52 12.22
C SER A 721 21.20 25.85 13.71
N LEU A 722 22.22 26.38 14.38
CA LEU A 722 22.10 26.88 15.77
C LEU A 722 21.10 28.04 15.86
N GLU A 723 21.15 28.99 14.93
CA GLU A 723 20.20 30.11 14.87
C GLU A 723 18.75 29.61 14.65
N PHE A 724 18.56 28.67 13.73
CA PHE A 724 17.27 28.03 13.50
C PHE A 724 16.74 27.33 14.75
N ALA A 725 17.56 26.49 15.40
CA ALA A 725 17.17 25.78 16.60
C ALA A 725 16.82 26.72 17.76
N LEU A 726 17.57 27.81 17.91
CA LEU A 726 17.27 28.86 18.89
C LEU A 726 15.86 29.43 18.66
N LYS A 727 15.57 29.89 17.42
CA LYS A 727 14.26 30.47 17.08
C LYS A 727 13.12 29.48 17.34
N VAL A 728 13.26 28.23 16.88
CA VAL A 728 12.24 27.18 17.07
C VAL A 728 12.02 26.88 18.56
N THR A 729 13.09 26.86 19.36
CA THR A 729 12.98 26.62 20.80
C THR A 729 12.27 27.78 21.50
N ILE A 730 12.56 29.04 21.13
CA ILE A 730 11.84 30.20 21.67
C ILE A 730 10.37 30.17 21.27
N ILE A 731 10.06 29.90 20.00
CA ILE A 731 8.67 29.75 19.52
C ILE A 731 7.95 28.66 20.32
N SER A 732 8.62 27.53 20.58
CA SER A 732 8.07 26.43 21.39
C SER A 732 7.74 26.88 22.81
N ILE A 733 8.57 27.71 23.44
CA ILE A 733 8.30 28.29 24.76
C ILE A 733 7.09 29.22 24.70
N LEU A 734 7.04 30.12 23.71
CA LEU A 734 5.93 31.07 23.54
C LEU A 734 4.59 30.35 23.30
N LEU A 735 4.60 29.24 22.57
CA LEU A 735 3.41 28.41 22.33
C LEU A 735 2.86 27.80 23.62
N ILE A 736 3.72 27.17 24.43
CA ILE A 736 3.29 26.59 25.72
C ILE A 736 2.81 27.67 26.68
N GLU A 737 3.50 28.81 26.73
CA GLU A 737 3.08 29.95 27.56
C GLU A 737 1.71 30.50 27.12
N GLN A 738 1.50 30.71 25.82
CA GLN A 738 0.20 31.16 25.31
C GLN A 738 -0.91 30.16 25.65
N ARG A 739 -0.62 28.86 25.56
CA ARG A 739 -1.56 27.79 25.96
C ARG A 739 -1.92 27.86 27.45
N ILE A 740 -0.94 28.04 28.33
CA ILE A 740 -1.17 28.22 29.78
C ILE A 740 -2.08 29.43 30.03
N ASN A 741 -1.77 30.56 29.39
CA ASN A 741 -2.55 31.79 29.53
C ASN A 741 -4.00 31.62 29.05
N LEU A 742 -4.23 30.85 27.98
CA LEU A 742 -5.58 30.55 27.48
C LEU A 742 -6.41 29.67 28.40
N ILE A 743 -5.79 28.86 29.27
CA ILE A 743 -6.53 28.04 30.24
C ILE A 743 -6.81 28.83 31.52
N HIS A 744 -5.96 29.82 31.84
CA HIS A 744 -6.19 30.74 32.95
C HIS A 744 -7.24 31.82 32.66
N SER A 745 -7.41 32.21 31.39
CA SER A 745 -8.46 33.13 30.92
C SER A 745 -9.82 32.46 30.86
#